data_AF-A0A4V3UXZ9-F1
#
_entry.id   AF-A0A4V3UXZ9-F1
#
_cell.length_a   1.000
_cell.length_b   1.000
_cell.length_c   1.000
_cell.angle_alpha   90.00
_cell.angle_beta   90.00
_cell.angle_gamma   90.00
#
_symmetry.space_group_name_H-M   'P 1'
#
loop_
_entity.id
_entity.type
_entity.pdbx_description
1 polymer ?
#
loop_
_entity_poly.entity_id
_entity_poly.type
_entity_poly.pdbx_seq_one_letter_code
_entity_poly.pdbx_strand_id
1 'polypeptide(L)'
;MKRFLDTIYANQSLIYKSILFVITTALIVYVFPKGGKFKYDFQKGKLWQEETLYAPFDFAIYKTDEEIALDREEITLNHPEYFQYNRDIRETVLADYRERFGTFFVKDSFSNREFNRLFENGEDLIRNIYETGVVRSSEDLSNDKVVNVVRDNEETTILFGQLLKINELEAYINSRLQDMKMDAYSGPFYGLFFDVVRPNVFFDEELTAITLDSKLSRVTRTRGNVDKGKRIIDKGEVVEGEKYNMLVSLRREYQSQLWNERNYNWIVLGYVMLVALTLFMLMLFLRKYRPETYENNNKVTFIMFNILIMIFLTTAVVKFNVDYVYVVPICILPLILKAFFDPRLGLFAHVLTVLLLGFIVPNSFEYLFLQIIAGIVTIQTISELHKRVNLFVSVAQITLVYIIAYFAFLVIHEGNLDNASLFTFAKFILNGLATLAAFPLIYIYEKVFGLVSDVSLLELSDTNSKLLKEMSDKAPGTFHHSLQVANLAEAAANEIGANSMLVRVGALYHDIGKMNNPMFFTENQRTSVNPHNELQPEESARVIIDHVLEGIEIAKKNKLPDRVIDFIRTHHGTSFVYYFYKKAMDSTGEVDEEDFRYPGPIPFSRETAILMMADSVEAASKSLKNPTFSVIEEFVERIVDKQVEENQFVNANVTFKEIMTIKKVLKHKLSNIYHLRVEYPE
;
A
#
# COMPACT_ATOMS: atom_id res chain seq x y z
N MET A 1 27.29 -1.57 41.06
CA MET A 1 26.11 -2.22 40.42
C MET A 1 24.79 -1.46 40.68
N LYS A 2 24.38 -1.19 41.93
CA LYS A 2 23.14 -0.43 42.23
C LYS A 2 23.02 0.92 41.50
N ARG A 3 24.00 1.83 41.64
CA ARG A 3 24.02 3.13 40.93
C ARG A 3 23.90 3.03 39.40
N PHE A 4 24.41 1.96 38.81
CA PHE A 4 24.32 1.73 37.35
C PHE A 4 22.91 1.29 36.95
N LEU A 5 22.30 0.39 37.73
CA LEU A 5 20.90 -0.03 37.55
C LEU A 5 19.95 1.15 37.77
N ASP A 6 20.16 1.97 38.80
CA ASP A 6 19.33 3.15 39.09
C ASP A 6 19.38 4.18 37.93
N THR A 7 20.56 4.35 37.32
CA THR A 7 20.74 5.22 36.14
C THR A 7 20.04 4.67 34.90
N ILE A 8 20.01 3.34 34.73
CA ILE A 8 19.27 2.66 33.64
C ILE A 8 17.77 2.83 33.83
N TYR A 9 17.25 2.62 35.04
CA TYR A 9 15.83 2.79 35.34
C TYR A 9 15.38 4.25 35.13
N ALA A 10 16.17 5.22 35.61
CA ALA A 10 15.87 6.64 35.41
C ALA A 10 15.84 7.06 33.93
N ASN A 11 16.63 6.41 33.08
CA ASN A 11 16.73 6.72 31.64
C ASN A 11 16.04 5.69 30.73
N GLN A 12 15.21 4.80 31.29
CA GLN A 12 14.62 3.68 30.55
C GLN A 12 13.89 4.14 29.28
N SER A 13 13.15 5.25 29.37
CA SER A 13 12.42 5.85 28.26
C SER A 13 13.35 6.32 27.13
N LEU A 14 14.46 6.97 27.47
CA LEU A 14 15.46 7.44 26.51
C LEU A 14 16.24 6.27 25.89
N ILE A 15 16.57 5.25 26.69
CA ILE A 15 17.24 4.02 26.22
C ILE A 15 16.33 3.30 25.22
N TYR A 16 15.05 3.11 25.54
CA TYR A 16 14.07 2.51 24.64
C TYR A 16 14.00 3.24 23.30
N LYS A 17 13.87 4.57 23.33
CA LYS A 17 13.83 5.41 22.12
C LYS A 17 15.12 5.31 21.29
N SER A 18 16.28 5.22 21.96
CA SER A 18 17.57 5.07 21.29
C SER A 18 17.70 3.70 20.60
N ILE A 19 17.23 2.63 21.26
CA ILE A 19 17.16 1.29 20.67
C ILE A 19 16.20 1.27 19.49
N LEU A 20 14.99 1.83 19.65
CA LEU A 20 14.00 1.95 18.58
C LEU A 20 14.56 2.70 17.37
N PHE A 21 15.27 3.81 17.60
CA PHE A 21 15.93 4.59 16.56
C PHE A 21 16.95 3.74 15.79
N VAL A 22 17.87 3.07 16.50
CA VAL A 22 18.92 2.24 15.87
C VAL A 22 18.31 1.07 15.09
N ILE A 23 17.32 0.37 15.66
CA ILE A 23 16.63 -0.74 15.00
C ILE A 23 15.91 -0.25 13.74
N THR A 24 15.17 0.87 13.83
CA THR A 24 14.45 1.43 12.68
C THR A 24 15.41 1.84 11.57
N THR A 25 16.53 2.50 11.92
CA THR A 25 17.60 2.82 10.96
C THR A 25 18.14 1.56 10.30
N ALA A 26 18.48 0.53 11.06
CA ALA A 26 19.03 -0.72 10.54
C ALA A 26 18.05 -1.43 9.58
N LEU A 27 16.76 -1.48 9.93
CA LEU A 27 15.72 -2.10 9.11
C LEU A 27 15.47 -1.34 7.80
N ILE A 28 15.45 0.00 7.84
CA ILE A 28 15.33 0.83 6.63
C ILE A 28 16.55 0.62 5.72
N VAL A 29 17.76 0.68 6.26
CA VAL A 29 18.99 0.48 5.47
C VAL A 29 19.07 -0.94 4.89
N TYR A 30 18.56 -1.95 5.61
CA TYR A 30 18.53 -3.32 5.13
C TYR A 30 17.74 -3.49 3.82
N VAL A 31 16.65 -2.73 3.66
CA VAL A 31 15.80 -2.81 2.45
C VAL A 31 16.31 -1.95 1.29
N PHE A 32 17.17 -0.97 1.55
CA PHE A 32 17.72 -0.08 0.53
C PHE A 32 18.56 -0.83 -0.53
N PRO A 33 18.61 -0.32 -1.78
CA PRO A 33 19.43 -0.93 -2.82
C PRO A 33 20.90 -0.88 -2.43
N LYS A 34 21.57 -2.04 -2.52
CA LYS A 34 22.95 -2.25 -2.05
C LYS A 34 24.02 -2.07 -3.15
N GLY A 35 23.59 -1.84 -4.40
CA GLY A 35 24.47 -1.57 -5.53
C GLY A 35 24.80 -0.08 -5.65
N GLY A 36 25.99 0.23 -6.17
CA GLY A 36 26.36 1.62 -6.42
C GLY A 36 25.46 2.24 -7.50
N LYS A 37 24.91 3.43 -7.26
CA LYS A 37 24.13 4.14 -8.27
C LYS A 37 25.07 4.72 -9.34
N PHE A 38 24.62 4.71 -10.60
CA PHE A 38 25.31 5.43 -11.66
C PHE A 38 25.34 6.92 -11.32
N LYS A 39 26.51 7.54 -11.52
CA LYS A 39 26.82 8.89 -11.04
C LYS A 39 25.88 9.96 -11.60
N TYR A 40 25.39 9.77 -12.82
CA TYR A 40 24.63 10.76 -13.56
C TYR A 40 23.15 10.38 -13.63
N ASP A 41 22.27 11.34 -13.36
CA ASP A 41 20.84 11.20 -13.63
C ASP A 41 20.56 11.76 -15.03
N PHE A 42 19.80 11.01 -15.84
CA PHE A 42 19.49 11.40 -17.20
C PHE A 42 18.09 10.93 -17.58
N GLN A 43 17.40 11.73 -18.38
CA GLN A 43 16.05 11.48 -18.83
C GLN A 43 16.00 11.60 -20.35
N LYS A 44 15.21 10.72 -20.99
CA LYS A 44 14.98 10.75 -22.43
C LYS A 44 14.42 12.11 -22.84
N GLY A 45 14.90 12.69 -23.94
CA GLY A 45 14.46 13.97 -24.49
C GLY A 45 15.09 15.22 -23.83
N LYS A 46 15.86 15.08 -22.75
CA LYS A 46 16.56 16.23 -22.12
C LYS A 46 17.98 16.40 -22.63
N LEU A 47 18.49 17.64 -22.53
CA LEU A 47 19.89 17.97 -22.83
C LEU A 47 20.79 17.43 -21.70
N TRP A 48 21.89 16.77 -22.07
CA TRP A 48 22.94 16.33 -21.15
C TRP A 48 23.61 17.53 -20.49
N GLN A 49 23.42 17.68 -19.18
CA GLN A 49 23.90 18.86 -18.41
C GLN A 49 25.34 18.70 -17.91
N GLU A 50 25.84 17.48 -17.91
CA GLU A 50 27.12 17.09 -17.34
C GLU A 50 28.25 17.24 -18.36
N GLU A 51 29.51 17.11 -17.92
CA GLU A 51 30.64 17.06 -18.84
C GLU A 51 30.55 15.88 -19.80
N THR A 52 31.25 15.98 -20.94
CA THR A 52 31.30 14.93 -21.98
C THR A 52 31.60 13.57 -21.35
N LEU A 53 30.69 12.62 -21.54
CA LEU A 53 30.83 11.29 -20.97
C LEU A 53 31.51 10.36 -21.99
N TYR A 54 32.63 9.80 -21.57
CA TYR A 54 33.32 8.72 -22.25
C TYR A 54 33.08 7.40 -21.52
N ALA A 55 33.04 6.29 -22.27
CA ALA A 55 32.87 4.95 -21.73
C ALA A 55 34.02 4.61 -20.77
N PRO A 56 33.75 4.34 -19.47
CA PRO A 56 34.81 4.05 -18.50
C PRO A 56 35.43 2.64 -18.65
N PHE A 57 34.70 1.73 -19.29
CA PHE A 57 35.05 0.33 -19.56
C PHE A 57 34.25 -0.18 -20.78
N ASP A 58 34.57 -1.37 -21.28
CA ASP A 58 33.85 -2.00 -22.39
C ASP A 58 32.49 -2.53 -21.90
N PHE A 59 31.40 -2.26 -22.62
CA PHE A 59 30.07 -2.76 -22.26
C PHE A 59 29.19 -3.05 -23.47
N ALA A 60 28.26 -4.00 -23.33
CA ALA A 60 27.30 -4.34 -24.36
C ALA A 60 26.09 -3.41 -24.37
N ILE A 61 25.57 -3.08 -25.55
CA ILE A 61 24.30 -2.37 -25.72
C ILE A 61 23.17 -3.39 -25.70
N TYR A 62 22.31 -3.32 -24.68
CA TYR A 62 21.15 -4.19 -24.55
C TYR A 62 20.03 -3.75 -25.51
N LYS A 63 19.39 -4.72 -26.16
CA LYS A 63 18.20 -4.50 -27.00
C LYS A 63 16.98 -4.16 -26.13
N THR A 64 16.04 -3.39 -26.66
CA THR A 64 14.74 -3.15 -26.01
C THR A 64 13.84 -4.39 -26.14
N ASP A 65 12.80 -4.48 -25.31
CA ASP A 65 11.83 -5.59 -25.40
C ASP A 65 11.08 -5.59 -26.75
N GLU A 66 10.84 -4.41 -27.33
CA GLU A 66 10.27 -4.25 -28.67
C GLU A 66 11.22 -4.80 -29.76
N GLU A 67 12.52 -4.49 -29.69
CA GLU A 67 13.52 -5.03 -30.63
C GLU A 67 13.61 -6.56 -30.52
N ILE A 68 13.56 -7.11 -29.30
CA ILE A 68 13.58 -8.56 -29.08
C ILE A 68 12.28 -9.21 -29.61
N ALA A 69 11.14 -8.53 -29.49
CA ALA A 69 9.88 -9.01 -30.05
C ALA A 69 9.92 -9.06 -31.58
N LEU A 70 10.48 -8.01 -32.22
CA LEU A 70 10.67 -7.95 -33.66
C LEU A 70 11.64 -9.04 -34.15
N ASP A 71 12.79 -9.25 -33.47
CA ASP A 71 13.72 -10.34 -33.79
C ASP A 71 13.02 -11.71 -33.76
N ARG A 72 12.15 -11.93 -32.76
CA ARG A 72 11.40 -13.19 -32.60
C ARG A 72 10.36 -13.38 -33.69
N GLU A 73 9.68 -12.31 -34.08
CA GLU A 73 8.70 -12.32 -35.18
C GLU A 73 9.40 -12.64 -36.51
N GLU A 74 10.54 -11.99 -36.79
CA GLU A 74 11.33 -12.23 -38.00
C GLU A 74 11.84 -13.68 -38.08
N ILE A 75 12.33 -14.23 -36.95
CA ILE A 75 12.77 -15.64 -36.89
C ILE A 75 11.61 -16.58 -37.15
N THR A 76 10.42 -16.28 -36.64
CA THR A 76 9.23 -17.12 -36.82
C THR A 76 8.75 -17.09 -38.27
N LEU A 77 8.71 -15.90 -38.88
CA LEU A 77 8.23 -15.72 -40.25
C LEU A 77 9.16 -16.36 -41.29
N ASN A 78 10.47 -16.35 -41.04
CA ASN A 78 11.49 -16.92 -41.93
C ASN A 78 11.88 -18.36 -41.56
N HIS A 79 11.20 -19.01 -40.60
CA HIS A 79 11.53 -20.36 -40.19
C HIS A 79 11.07 -21.38 -41.27
N PRO A 80 11.97 -22.22 -41.81
CA PRO A 80 11.57 -23.25 -42.76
C PRO A 80 10.76 -24.34 -42.04
N GLU A 81 9.74 -24.85 -42.72
CA GLU A 81 8.96 -25.99 -42.22
C GLU A 81 9.64 -27.31 -42.58
N TYR A 82 9.54 -28.29 -41.68
CA TYR A 82 10.18 -29.58 -41.83
C TYR A 82 9.19 -30.64 -42.29
N PHE A 83 9.66 -31.48 -43.20
CA PHE A 83 8.91 -32.58 -43.79
C PHE A 83 9.71 -33.87 -43.71
N GLN A 84 9.05 -34.97 -43.39
CA GLN A 84 9.66 -36.29 -43.33
C GLN A 84 9.36 -37.08 -44.60
N TYR A 85 10.41 -37.60 -45.23
CA TYR A 85 10.29 -38.48 -46.40
C TYR A 85 10.21 -39.95 -45.95
N ASN A 86 9.13 -40.63 -46.33
CA ASN A 86 8.96 -42.06 -46.09
C ASN A 86 9.33 -42.86 -47.35
N ARG A 87 10.42 -43.64 -47.25
CA ARG A 87 10.94 -44.45 -48.35
C ARG A 87 10.13 -45.72 -48.61
N ASP A 88 9.53 -46.30 -47.58
CA ASP A 88 8.79 -47.57 -47.68
C ASP A 88 7.57 -47.44 -48.60
N ILE A 89 7.00 -46.23 -48.68
CA ILE A 89 5.88 -45.92 -49.57
C ILE A 89 6.29 -46.08 -51.03
N ARG A 90 7.49 -45.65 -51.42
CA ARG A 90 7.99 -45.81 -52.80
C ARG A 90 8.08 -47.29 -53.18
N GLU A 91 8.64 -48.12 -52.30
CA GLU A 91 8.76 -49.57 -52.56
C GLU A 91 7.38 -50.25 -52.63
N THR A 92 6.45 -49.82 -51.78
CA THR A 92 5.05 -50.28 -51.81
C THR A 92 4.36 -49.89 -53.12
N VAL A 93 4.53 -48.66 -53.58
CA VAL A 93 3.94 -48.16 -54.84
C VAL A 93 4.52 -48.89 -56.04
N LEU A 94 5.82 -49.18 -56.04
CA LEU A 94 6.46 -50.00 -57.08
C LEU A 94 5.91 -51.43 -57.09
N ALA A 95 5.69 -52.05 -55.93
CA ALA A 95 5.08 -53.37 -55.85
C ALA A 95 3.63 -53.37 -56.38
N ASP A 96 2.81 -52.41 -55.95
CA ASP A 96 1.42 -52.23 -56.38
C ASP A 96 1.34 -51.94 -57.90
N TYR A 97 2.28 -51.16 -58.44
CA TYR A 97 2.41 -50.93 -59.88
C TYR A 97 2.66 -52.22 -60.65
N ARG A 98 3.59 -53.06 -60.19
CA ARG A 98 3.92 -54.33 -60.86
C ARG A 98 2.73 -55.30 -60.88
N GLU A 99 1.93 -55.32 -59.81
CA GLU A 99 0.72 -56.14 -59.73
C GLU A 99 -0.40 -55.62 -60.64
N ARG A 100 -0.62 -54.30 -60.65
CA ARG A 100 -1.76 -53.67 -61.35
C ARG A 100 -1.48 -53.29 -62.80
N PHE A 101 -0.23 -53.30 -63.25
CA PHE A 101 0.08 -52.92 -64.63
C PHE A 101 -0.73 -53.71 -65.66
N GLY A 102 -0.88 -55.03 -65.45
CA GLY A 102 -1.62 -55.92 -66.34
C GLY A 102 -3.13 -55.68 -66.41
N THR A 103 -3.71 -54.92 -65.48
CA THR A 103 -5.15 -54.56 -65.52
C THR A 103 -5.43 -53.35 -66.39
N PHE A 104 -4.46 -52.46 -66.56
CA PHE A 104 -4.56 -51.26 -67.40
C PHE A 104 -3.94 -51.46 -68.78
N PHE A 105 -2.91 -52.29 -68.88
CA PHE A 105 -2.27 -52.69 -70.12
C PHE A 105 -2.48 -54.20 -70.31
N VAL A 106 -3.45 -54.58 -71.15
CA VAL A 106 -3.74 -55.99 -71.43
C VAL A 106 -2.68 -56.54 -72.39
N LYS A 107 -1.96 -57.58 -71.97
CA LYS A 107 -0.81 -58.13 -72.70
C LYS A 107 -1.11 -58.54 -74.14
N ASP A 108 -2.31 -59.04 -74.41
CA ASP A 108 -2.72 -59.49 -75.75
C ASP A 108 -2.93 -58.32 -76.74
N SER A 109 -3.02 -57.08 -76.25
CA SER A 109 -3.15 -55.88 -77.07
C SER A 109 -1.81 -55.30 -77.54
N PHE A 110 -0.68 -55.87 -77.11
CA PHE A 110 0.66 -55.32 -77.35
C PHE A 110 1.66 -56.40 -77.78
N SER A 111 2.68 -56.00 -78.55
CA SER A 111 3.83 -56.89 -78.77
C SER A 111 4.62 -57.06 -77.46
N ASN A 112 5.25 -58.22 -77.23
CA ASN A 112 6.07 -58.45 -76.01
C ASN A 112 7.13 -57.35 -75.79
N ARG A 113 7.70 -56.81 -76.88
CA ARG A 113 8.71 -55.73 -76.81
C ARG A 113 8.08 -54.40 -76.39
N GLU A 114 6.89 -54.09 -76.87
CA GLU A 114 6.17 -52.86 -76.56
C GLU A 114 5.60 -52.90 -75.14
N PHE A 115 5.05 -54.04 -74.72
CA PHE A 115 4.56 -54.28 -73.36
C PHE A 115 5.65 -54.07 -72.31
N ASN A 116 6.83 -54.69 -72.51
CA ASN A 116 7.97 -54.54 -71.60
C ASN A 116 8.49 -53.10 -71.58
N ARG A 117 8.53 -52.42 -72.73
CA ARG A 117 8.93 -51.01 -72.80
C ARG A 117 7.97 -50.10 -72.02
N LEU A 118 6.66 -50.33 -72.13
CA LEU A 118 5.64 -49.57 -71.38
C LEU A 118 5.76 -49.80 -69.87
N PHE A 119 6.05 -51.04 -69.46
CA PHE A 119 6.27 -51.40 -68.07
C PHE A 119 7.54 -50.75 -67.49
N GLU A 120 8.67 -50.84 -68.19
CA GLU A 120 9.93 -50.23 -67.76
C GLU A 120 9.82 -48.71 -67.67
N ASN A 121 9.22 -48.06 -68.68
CA ASN A 121 9.01 -46.61 -68.68
C ASN A 121 8.07 -46.15 -67.56
N GLY A 122 7.03 -46.92 -67.22
CA GLY A 122 6.17 -46.59 -66.09
C GLY A 122 6.85 -46.79 -64.75
N GLU A 123 7.69 -47.82 -64.60
CA GLU A 123 8.51 -47.99 -63.39
C GLU A 123 9.48 -46.81 -63.20
N ASP A 124 10.12 -46.34 -64.28
CA ASP A 124 11.00 -45.18 -64.25
C ASP A 124 10.25 -43.87 -63.94
N LEU A 125 9.03 -43.69 -64.48
CA LEU A 125 8.19 -42.54 -64.13
C LEU A 125 7.84 -42.52 -62.63
N ILE A 126 7.52 -43.67 -62.04
CA ILE A 126 7.29 -43.77 -60.59
C ILE A 126 8.56 -43.41 -59.82
N ARG A 127 9.73 -43.93 -60.24
CA ARG A 127 11.01 -43.58 -59.59
C ARG A 127 11.27 -42.08 -59.61
N ASN A 128 11.02 -41.41 -60.74
CA ASN A 128 11.19 -39.96 -60.87
C ASN A 128 10.18 -39.17 -60.01
N ILE A 129 8.92 -39.62 -59.93
CA ILE A 129 7.90 -39.01 -59.05
C ILE A 129 8.35 -39.03 -57.58
N TYR A 130 8.93 -40.15 -57.14
CA TYR A 130 9.37 -40.31 -55.77
C TYR A 130 10.77 -39.77 -55.49
N GLU A 131 11.55 -39.40 -56.51
CA GLU A 131 12.84 -38.73 -56.34
C GLU A 131 12.68 -37.30 -55.81
N THR A 132 11.69 -36.56 -56.33
CA THR A 132 11.29 -35.25 -55.81
C THR A 132 10.41 -35.38 -54.56
N GLY A 133 9.49 -36.35 -54.54
CA GLY A 133 8.60 -36.64 -53.42
C GLY A 133 7.18 -36.11 -53.66
N VAL A 134 6.19 -36.82 -53.11
CA VAL A 134 4.77 -36.55 -53.31
C VAL A 134 4.12 -36.08 -52.03
N VAL A 135 3.41 -34.95 -52.10
CA VAL A 135 2.76 -34.30 -50.96
C VAL A 135 1.23 -34.26 -51.12
N ARG A 136 0.51 -34.16 -50.01
CA ARG A 136 -0.96 -34.05 -50.01
C ARG A 136 -1.41 -32.68 -50.50
N SER A 137 -2.51 -32.62 -51.23
CA SER A 137 -3.08 -31.35 -51.74
C SER A 137 -3.61 -30.41 -50.65
N SER A 138 -3.75 -30.87 -49.41
CA SER A 138 -4.25 -30.07 -48.28
C SER A 138 -3.18 -29.16 -47.66
N GLU A 139 -1.93 -29.25 -48.10
CA GLU A 139 -0.85 -28.41 -47.60
C GLU A 139 -0.75 -27.11 -48.42
N ASP A 140 -1.42 -26.06 -47.93
CA ASP A 140 -1.56 -24.74 -48.56
C ASP A 140 -0.30 -23.87 -48.39
N LEU A 141 0.86 -24.38 -48.79
CA LEU A 141 2.11 -23.64 -48.77
C LEU A 141 2.41 -23.02 -50.15
N SER A 142 2.89 -21.77 -50.12
CA SER A 142 3.36 -21.10 -51.33
C SER A 142 4.49 -21.90 -51.98
N ASN A 143 4.47 -22.02 -53.30
CA ASN A 143 5.50 -22.75 -54.06
C ASN A 143 6.91 -22.16 -53.84
N ASP A 144 7.01 -20.86 -53.49
CA ASP A 144 8.26 -20.16 -53.22
C ASP A 144 8.76 -20.30 -51.77
N LYS A 145 8.01 -20.99 -50.90
CA LYS A 145 8.41 -21.19 -49.51
C LYS A 145 9.56 -22.18 -49.42
N VAL A 146 10.58 -21.83 -48.65
CA VAL A 146 11.71 -22.70 -48.33
C VAL A 146 11.26 -23.73 -47.30
N VAL A 147 11.44 -25.02 -47.62
CA VAL A 147 11.11 -26.14 -46.75
C VAL A 147 12.30 -27.09 -46.65
N ASN A 148 12.39 -27.79 -45.53
CA ASN A 148 13.43 -28.77 -45.28
C ASN A 148 12.83 -30.17 -45.33
N VAL A 149 13.33 -31.02 -46.22
CA VAL A 149 12.90 -32.41 -46.32
C VAL A 149 13.99 -33.30 -45.72
N VAL A 150 13.63 -34.09 -44.71
CA VAL A 150 14.52 -35.03 -44.04
C VAL A 150 14.43 -36.39 -44.73
N ARG A 151 15.55 -36.85 -45.29
CA ARG A 151 15.70 -38.15 -45.97
C ARG A 151 16.82 -38.91 -45.29
N ASP A 152 16.57 -40.10 -44.73
CA ASP A 152 17.59 -40.95 -44.09
C ASP A 152 18.49 -40.21 -43.06
N ASN A 153 17.88 -39.32 -42.26
CA ASN A 153 18.54 -38.41 -41.29
C ASN A 153 19.43 -37.30 -41.89
N GLU A 154 19.38 -37.08 -43.20
CA GLU A 154 19.97 -35.92 -43.86
C GLU A 154 18.89 -34.88 -44.21
N GLU A 155 19.17 -33.62 -43.88
CA GLU A 155 18.30 -32.48 -44.17
C GLU A 155 18.66 -31.90 -45.54
N THR A 156 17.67 -31.80 -46.43
CA THR A 156 17.82 -31.10 -47.72
C THR A 156 16.86 -29.93 -47.80
N THR A 157 17.40 -28.73 -48.05
CA THR A 157 16.61 -27.51 -48.23
C THR A 157 16.17 -27.38 -49.69
N ILE A 158 14.86 -27.30 -49.92
CA ILE A 158 14.24 -27.14 -51.24
C ILE A 158 13.13 -26.09 -51.21
N LEU A 159 12.66 -25.67 -52.38
CA LEU A 159 11.41 -24.90 -52.48
C LEU A 159 10.23 -25.85 -52.48
N PHE A 160 9.14 -25.50 -51.77
CA PHE A 160 7.95 -26.35 -51.67
C PHE A 160 7.37 -26.72 -53.04
N GLY A 161 7.45 -25.81 -54.02
CA GLY A 161 7.01 -26.07 -55.40
C GLY A 161 7.84 -27.11 -56.17
N GLN A 162 8.94 -27.61 -55.62
CA GLN A 162 9.68 -28.74 -56.19
C GLN A 162 9.07 -30.10 -55.81
N LEU A 163 8.22 -30.16 -54.78
CA LEU A 163 7.46 -31.35 -54.41
C LEU A 163 6.25 -31.49 -55.34
N LEU A 164 5.95 -32.72 -55.75
CA LEU A 164 4.77 -32.98 -56.58
C LEU A 164 3.53 -33.03 -55.70
N LYS A 165 2.59 -32.11 -55.91
CA LYS A 165 1.28 -32.19 -55.26
C LYS A 165 0.44 -33.26 -55.96
N ILE A 166 -0.27 -34.07 -55.18
CA ILE A 166 -1.01 -35.22 -55.75
C ILE A 166 -2.12 -34.80 -56.75
N ASN A 167 -2.67 -33.59 -56.65
CA ASN A 167 -3.61 -33.03 -57.63
C ASN A 167 -2.94 -32.57 -58.95
N GLU A 168 -1.61 -32.37 -58.96
CA GLU A 168 -0.84 -32.00 -60.15
C GLU A 168 -0.31 -33.25 -60.90
N LEU A 169 -0.60 -34.45 -60.39
CA LEU A 169 -0.12 -35.72 -60.92
C LEU A 169 -0.52 -35.93 -62.39
N GLU A 170 -1.76 -35.57 -62.77
CA GLU A 170 -2.25 -35.69 -64.15
C GLU A 170 -1.42 -34.85 -65.12
N ALA A 171 -1.19 -33.57 -64.76
CA ALA A 171 -0.41 -32.64 -65.58
C ALA A 171 1.06 -33.08 -65.68
N TYR A 172 1.64 -33.57 -64.57
CA TYR A 172 3.00 -34.09 -64.54
C TYR A 172 3.18 -35.31 -65.45
N ILE A 173 2.26 -36.29 -65.36
CA ILE A 173 2.30 -37.51 -66.19
C ILE A 173 2.16 -37.15 -67.67
N ASN A 174 1.19 -36.30 -68.03
CA ASN A 174 0.95 -35.91 -69.41
C ASN A 174 2.18 -35.21 -70.02
N SER A 175 2.82 -34.28 -69.29
CA SER A 175 4.04 -33.62 -69.76
C SER A 175 5.18 -34.61 -69.99
N ARG A 176 5.39 -35.58 -69.08
CA ARG A 176 6.48 -36.56 -69.19
C ARG A 176 6.23 -37.59 -70.29
N LEU A 177 4.99 -38.02 -70.49
CA LEU A 177 4.65 -38.94 -71.58
C LEU A 177 4.80 -38.26 -72.95
N GLN A 178 4.54 -36.96 -73.04
CA GLN A 178 4.80 -36.18 -74.25
C GLN A 178 6.29 -36.11 -74.59
N ASP A 179 7.15 -35.86 -73.59
CA ASP A 179 8.61 -35.89 -73.76
C ASP A 179 9.09 -37.27 -74.28
N MET A 180 8.45 -38.34 -73.82
CA MET A 180 8.74 -39.73 -74.22
C MET A 180 8.07 -40.15 -75.54
N LYS A 181 7.27 -39.28 -76.18
CA LYS A 181 6.46 -39.57 -77.40
C LYS A 181 5.47 -40.73 -77.19
N MET A 182 4.83 -40.76 -76.03
CA MET A 182 3.93 -41.81 -75.56
C MET A 182 2.53 -41.28 -75.21
N ASP A 183 2.15 -40.13 -75.78
CA ASP A 183 0.88 -39.42 -75.52
C ASP A 183 -0.37 -40.30 -75.67
N ALA A 184 -0.31 -41.28 -76.58
CA ALA A 184 -1.39 -42.23 -76.86
C ALA A 184 -1.75 -43.10 -75.64
N TYR A 185 -0.88 -43.21 -74.63
CA TYR A 185 -1.07 -44.04 -73.44
C TYR A 185 -1.36 -43.22 -72.17
N SER A 186 -1.59 -41.91 -72.28
CA SER A 186 -1.87 -41.01 -71.17
C SER A 186 -3.01 -41.51 -70.26
N GLY A 187 -4.14 -41.90 -70.85
CA GLY A 187 -5.31 -42.42 -70.11
C GLY A 187 -5.00 -43.65 -69.24
N PRO A 188 -4.48 -44.75 -69.82
CA PRO A 188 -4.09 -45.94 -69.06
C PRO A 188 -3.02 -45.68 -67.98
N PHE A 189 -2.01 -44.84 -68.27
CA PHE A 189 -1.00 -44.48 -67.27
C PHE A 189 -1.57 -43.63 -66.14
N TYR A 190 -2.42 -42.66 -66.45
CA TYR A 190 -3.08 -41.84 -65.42
C TYR A 190 -3.97 -42.69 -64.52
N GLY A 191 -4.80 -43.58 -65.08
CA GLY A 191 -5.65 -44.47 -64.29
C GLY A 191 -4.84 -45.38 -63.37
N LEU A 192 -3.74 -45.96 -63.87
CA LEU A 192 -2.84 -46.78 -63.06
C LEU A 192 -2.15 -45.97 -61.96
N PHE A 193 -1.65 -44.77 -62.28
CA PHE A 193 -0.90 -43.95 -61.33
C PHE A 193 -1.82 -43.31 -60.29
N PHE A 194 -3.05 -42.96 -60.66
CA PHE A 194 -4.08 -42.51 -59.72
C PHE A 194 -4.38 -43.58 -58.66
N ASP A 195 -4.37 -44.87 -59.05
CA ASP A 195 -4.61 -45.99 -58.14
C ASP A 195 -3.42 -46.30 -57.22
N VAL A 196 -2.17 -46.12 -57.70
CA VAL A 196 -0.97 -46.58 -56.98
C VAL A 196 -0.17 -45.46 -56.30
N VAL A 197 -0.15 -44.24 -56.84
CA VAL A 197 0.66 -43.13 -56.29
C VAL A 197 0.06 -42.64 -54.99
N ARG A 198 0.87 -42.67 -53.93
CA ARG A 198 0.53 -42.20 -52.58
C ARG A 198 1.50 -41.10 -52.13
N PRO A 199 1.05 -40.12 -51.33
CA PRO A 199 1.94 -39.15 -50.71
C PRO A 199 2.97 -39.84 -49.83
N ASN A 200 4.21 -39.38 -49.88
CA ASN A 200 5.31 -39.93 -49.09
C ASN A 200 6.16 -38.87 -48.39
N VAL A 201 5.82 -37.60 -48.56
CA VAL A 201 6.37 -36.48 -47.82
C VAL A 201 5.27 -35.95 -46.90
N PHE A 202 5.55 -35.86 -45.60
CA PHE A 202 4.58 -35.47 -44.58
C PHE A 202 5.15 -34.35 -43.71
N PHE A 203 4.33 -33.34 -43.40
CA PHE A 203 4.72 -32.29 -42.47
C PHE A 203 5.05 -32.86 -41.07
N ASP A 204 6.20 -32.48 -40.53
CA ASP A 204 6.66 -32.85 -39.20
C ASP A 204 6.51 -31.64 -38.25
N GLU A 205 5.36 -31.60 -37.58
CA GLU A 205 5.01 -30.53 -36.64
C GLU A 205 5.94 -30.52 -35.43
N GLU A 206 6.35 -31.69 -34.93
CA GLU A 206 7.20 -31.82 -33.75
C GLU A 206 8.62 -31.30 -34.04
N LEU A 207 9.22 -31.75 -35.14
CA LEU A 207 10.55 -31.29 -35.54
C LEU A 207 10.56 -29.79 -35.84
N THR A 208 9.55 -29.29 -36.55
CA THR A 208 9.42 -27.85 -36.85
C THR A 208 9.31 -27.02 -35.58
N ALA A 209 8.52 -27.46 -34.59
CA ALA A 209 8.38 -26.78 -33.31
C ALA A 209 9.68 -26.78 -32.50
N ILE A 210 10.37 -27.93 -32.42
CA ILE A 210 11.64 -28.08 -31.68
C ILE A 210 12.72 -27.18 -32.28
N THR A 211 12.86 -27.14 -33.60
CA THR A 211 13.88 -26.29 -34.24
C THR A 211 13.56 -24.80 -34.10
N LEU A 212 12.27 -24.44 -34.15
CA LEU A 212 11.83 -23.07 -33.94
C LEU A 212 12.15 -22.60 -32.51
N ASP A 213 11.82 -23.40 -31.49
CA ASP A 213 12.14 -23.09 -30.09
C ASP A 213 13.66 -22.99 -29.87
N SER A 214 14.44 -23.88 -30.48
CA SER A 214 15.90 -23.79 -30.43
C SER A 214 16.46 -22.51 -31.08
N LYS A 215 15.81 -21.94 -32.10
CA LYS A 215 16.24 -20.65 -32.68
C LYS A 215 15.78 -19.47 -31.83
N LEU A 216 14.54 -19.50 -31.33
CA LEU A 216 13.98 -18.44 -30.47
C LEU A 216 14.70 -18.34 -29.12
N SER A 217 15.23 -19.45 -28.59
CA SER A 217 16.03 -19.46 -27.35
C SER A 217 17.45 -18.88 -27.53
N ARG A 218 17.95 -18.77 -28.76
CA ARG A 218 19.28 -18.23 -29.09
C ARG A 218 19.27 -16.74 -29.45
N VAL A 219 18.12 -16.07 -29.39
CA VAL A 219 18.00 -14.63 -29.67
C VAL A 219 18.91 -13.84 -28.73
N THR A 220 19.91 -13.17 -29.31
CA THR A 220 20.87 -12.35 -28.56
C THR A 220 20.21 -11.11 -27.98
N ARG A 221 20.41 -10.89 -26.68
CA ARG A 221 19.87 -9.72 -25.95
C ARG A 221 20.66 -8.43 -26.15
N THR A 222 21.70 -8.46 -26.98
CA THR A 222 22.65 -7.36 -27.18
C THR A 222 22.87 -7.13 -28.67
N ARG A 223 23.01 -5.87 -29.11
CA ARG A 223 23.23 -5.54 -30.53
C ARG A 223 24.67 -5.16 -30.88
N GLY A 224 25.56 -5.06 -29.88
CA GLY A 224 26.97 -4.69 -30.08
C GLY A 224 27.64 -4.27 -28.77
N ASN A 225 28.91 -3.89 -28.86
CA ASN A 225 29.72 -3.40 -27.73
C ASN A 225 30.17 -1.95 -27.94
N VAL A 226 30.35 -1.25 -26.83
CA VAL A 226 30.96 0.08 -26.73
C VAL A 226 32.30 -0.08 -26.05
N ASP A 227 33.38 0.26 -26.76
CA ASP A 227 34.74 0.19 -26.23
C ASP A 227 35.03 1.31 -25.23
N LYS A 228 35.92 1.02 -24.28
CA LYS A 228 36.46 1.96 -23.31
C LYS A 228 37.07 3.18 -24.01
N GLY A 229 36.74 4.36 -23.51
CA GLY A 229 37.19 5.64 -24.06
C GLY A 229 36.36 6.14 -25.26
N LYS A 230 35.37 5.38 -25.74
CA LYS A 230 34.42 5.86 -26.75
C LYS A 230 33.52 6.95 -26.14
N ARG A 231 33.31 8.05 -26.87
CA ARG A 231 32.41 9.13 -26.45
C ARG A 231 30.96 8.64 -26.52
N ILE A 232 30.23 8.75 -25.42
CA ILE A 232 28.82 8.35 -25.32
C ILE A 232 27.90 9.53 -25.62
N ILE A 233 28.12 10.65 -24.91
CA ILE A 233 27.30 11.86 -25.06
C ILE A 233 28.11 13.10 -24.65
N ASP A 234 27.89 14.21 -25.34
CA ASP A 234 28.54 15.49 -25.08
C ASP A 234 27.61 16.48 -24.33
N LYS A 235 28.20 17.47 -23.66
CA LYS A 235 27.46 18.50 -22.93
C LYS A 235 26.57 19.28 -23.89
N GLY A 236 25.29 19.36 -23.57
CA GLY A 236 24.29 20.02 -24.41
C GLY A 236 23.73 19.16 -25.54
N GLU A 237 24.11 17.88 -25.66
CA GLU A 237 23.45 16.97 -26.59
C GLU A 237 22.14 16.42 -26.00
N VAL A 238 21.15 16.18 -26.86
CA VAL A 238 19.88 15.58 -26.45
C VAL A 238 20.06 14.08 -26.17
N VAL A 239 19.55 13.63 -25.02
CA VAL A 239 19.53 12.23 -24.59
C VAL A 239 18.38 11.51 -25.32
N GLU A 240 18.64 11.02 -26.53
CA GLU A 240 17.63 10.32 -27.35
C GLU A 240 18.25 9.20 -28.18
N GLY A 241 17.41 8.28 -28.67
CA GLY A 241 17.78 7.20 -29.58
C GLY A 241 18.91 6.33 -29.02
N GLU A 242 19.96 6.14 -29.82
CA GLU A 242 21.11 5.32 -29.43
C GLU A 242 21.84 5.82 -28.19
N LYS A 243 21.91 7.14 -27.99
CA LYS A 243 22.62 7.72 -26.84
C LYS A 243 21.92 7.35 -25.53
N TYR A 244 20.59 7.39 -25.52
CA TYR A 244 19.79 6.94 -24.39
C TYR A 244 20.03 5.44 -24.12
N ASN A 245 20.00 4.59 -25.14
CA ASN A 245 20.22 3.14 -24.99
C ASN A 245 21.64 2.81 -24.49
N MET A 246 22.66 3.54 -24.98
CA MET A 246 24.04 3.43 -24.48
C MET A 246 24.15 3.86 -23.02
N LEU A 247 23.52 4.96 -22.62
CA LEU A 247 23.52 5.44 -21.23
C LEU A 247 22.78 4.47 -20.28
N VAL A 248 21.65 3.91 -20.71
CA VAL A 248 20.91 2.89 -19.96
C VAL A 248 21.74 1.61 -19.79
N SER A 249 22.38 1.15 -20.88
CA SER A 249 23.24 -0.03 -20.86
C SER A 249 24.48 0.18 -19.98
N LEU A 250 25.12 1.35 -20.08
CA LEU A 250 26.24 1.72 -19.22
C LEU A 250 25.81 1.79 -17.75
N ARG A 251 24.66 2.40 -17.44
CA ARG A 251 24.13 2.46 -16.06
C ARG A 251 23.97 1.06 -15.48
N ARG A 252 23.43 0.11 -16.26
CA ARG A 252 23.24 -1.28 -15.85
C ARG A 252 24.56 -1.98 -15.57
N GLU A 253 25.54 -1.84 -16.47
CA GLU A 253 26.86 -2.48 -16.32
C GLU A 253 27.66 -1.85 -15.17
N TYR A 254 27.58 -0.53 -15.00
CA TYR A 254 28.23 0.21 -13.91
C TYR A 254 27.72 -0.22 -12.53
N GLN A 255 26.40 -0.45 -12.42
CA GLN A 255 25.78 -0.99 -11.20
C GLN A 255 26.26 -2.40 -10.87
N SER A 256 26.54 -3.22 -11.90
CA SER A 256 27.10 -4.58 -11.75
C SER A 256 28.56 -4.54 -11.29
N GLN A 257 29.39 -3.68 -11.89
CA GLN A 257 30.82 -3.61 -11.58
C GLN A 257 31.16 -3.00 -10.20
N LEU A 258 30.31 -2.11 -9.68
CA LEU A 258 30.51 -1.53 -8.35
C LEU A 258 30.27 -2.52 -7.19
N TRP A 259 29.83 -3.75 -7.46
CA TRP A 259 29.83 -4.86 -6.50
C TRP A 259 31.26 -5.34 -6.19
N ASN A 260 32.01 -4.52 -5.45
CA ASN A 260 33.25 -4.92 -4.79
C ASN A 260 33.07 -4.69 -3.27
N GLU A 261 33.49 -5.63 -2.43
CA GLU A 261 33.16 -5.66 -0.99
C GLU A 261 33.55 -4.37 -0.24
N ARG A 262 34.64 -3.72 -0.67
CA ARG A 262 35.10 -2.45 -0.08
C ARG A 262 34.18 -1.26 -0.37
N ASN A 263 33.58 -1.21 -1.57
CA ASN A 263 32.65 -0.14 -1.95
C ASN A 263 31.29 -0.33 -1.27
N TYR A 264 30.89 -1.59 -1.06
CA TYR A 264 29.65 -1.94 -0.36
C TYR A 264 29.57 -1.31 1.04
N ASN A 265 30.63 -1.42 1.85
CA ASN A 265 30.64 -0.87 3.21
C ASN A 265 30.48 0.66 3.24
N TRP A 266 31.12 1.37 2.30
CA TRP A 266 30.98 2.84 2.19
C TRP A 266 29.58 3.26 1.74
N ILE A 267 28.98 2.53 0.80
CA ILE A 267 27.60 2.77 0.35
C ILE A 267 26.63 2.57 1.52
N VAL A 268 26.78 1.46 2.26
CA VAL A 268 25.95 1.18 3.43
C VAL A 268 26.12 2.26 4.50
N LEU A 269 27.36 2.69 4.80
CA LEU A 269 27.62 3.77 5.74
C LEU A 269 26.93 5.08 5.32
N GLY A 270 26.98 5.42 4.02
CA GLY A 270 26.28 6.58 3.47
C GLY A 270 24.76 6.49 3.68
N TYR A 271 24.16 5.34 3.43
CA TYR A 271 22.73 5.13 3.70
C TYR A 271 22.40 5.20 5.20
N VAL A 272 23.21 4.60 6.07
CA VAL A 272 23.04 4.71 7.52
C VAL A 272 23.06 6.17 7.95
N MET A 273 24.01 6.97 7.46
CA MET A 273 24.12 8.39 7.81
C MET A 273 22.88 9.19 7.38
N LEU A 274 22.40 9.01 6.15
CA LEU A 274 21.25 9.74 5.62
C LEU A 274 19.93 9.33 6.30
N VAL A 275 19.73 8.02 6.53
CA VAL A 275 18.55 7.50 7.24
C VAL A 275 18.57 7.96 8.70
N ALA A 276 19.71 7.84 9.38
CA ALA A 276 19.87 8.30 10.76
C ALA A 276 19.62 9.81 10.88
N LEU A 277 20.17 10.62 9.97
CA LEU A 277 19.93 12.07 9.93
C LEU A 277 18.43 12.38 9.80
N THR A 278 17.74 11.68 8.90
CA THR A 278 16.32 11.88 8.63
C THR A 278 15.45 11.52 9.84
N LEU A 279 15.68 10.35 10.45
CA LEU A 279 14.98 9.95 11.67
C LEU A 279 15.35 10.84 12.86
N PHE A 280 16.58 11.36 12.90
CA PHE A 280 17.02 12.26 13.96
C PHE A 280 16.28 13.59 13.88
N MET A 281 16.07 14.12 12.68
CA MET A 281 15.22 15.30 12.45
C MET A 281 13.78 15.05 12.92
N LEU A 282 13.23 13.85 12.71
CA LEU A 282 11.92 13.47 13.27
C LEU A 282 11.92 13.47 14.80
N MET A 283 12.94 12.88 15.43
CA MET A 283 13.06 12.85 16.90
C MET A 283 13.22 14.26 17.50
N LEU A 284 13.97 15.15 16.84
CA LEU A 284 14.08 16.55 17.24
C LEU A 284 12.75 17.29 17.10
N PHE A 285 12.02 17.07 16.00
CA PHE A 285 10.69 17.65 15.80
C PHE A 285 9.73 17.23 16.90
N LEU A 286 9.67 15.93 17.21
CA LEU A 286 8.84 15.41 18.30
C LEU A 286 9.22 16.03 19.64
N ARG A 287 10.51 16.04 19.98
CA ARG A 287 10.98 16.59 21.26
C ARG A 287 10.68 18.08 21.41
N LYS A 288 10.82 18.87 20.33
CA LYS A 288 10.68 20.34 20.39
C LYS A 288 9.24 20.81 20.26
N TYR A 289 8.47 20.21 19.36
CA TYR A 289 7.14 20.70 18.99
C TYR A 289 6.00 19.82 19.49
N ARG A 290 6.27 18.56 19.87
CA ARG A 290 5.26 17.58 20.33
C ARG A 290 5.76 16.79 21.56
N PRO A 291 6.12 17.46 22.67
CA PRO A 291 6.73 16.81 23.82
C PRO A 291 5.87 15.68 24.40
N GLU A 292 4.54 15.84 24.45
CA GLU A 292 3.64 14.78 24.93
C GLU A 292 3.66 13.50 24.07
N THR A 293 3.84 13.67 22.75
CA THR A 293 4.00 12.55 21.82
C THR A 293 5.39 11.94 21.97
N TYR A 294 6.41 12.77 22.18
CA TYR A 294 7.78 12.31 22.41
C TYR A 294 7.89 11.49 23.69
N GLU A 295 7.32 11.95 24.81
CA GLU A 295 7.47 11.26 26.10
C GLU A 295 6.83 9.86 26.09
N ASN A 296 5.74 9.68 25.34
CA ASN A 296 5.06 8.40 25.23
C ASN A 296 5.74 7.46 24.21
N ASN A 297 6.44 6.43 24.72
CA ASN A 297 7.16 5.45 23.89
C ASN A 297 6.28 4.73 22.86
N ASN A 298 5.02 4.46 23.20
CA ASN A 298 4.10 3.78 22.32
C ASN A 298 3.68 4.68 21.13
N LYS A 299 3.45 5.97 21.37
CA LYS A 299 3.21 6.97 20.30
C LYS A 299 4.42 7.11 19.36
N VAL A 300 5.64 7.16 19.90
CA VAL A 300 6.86 7.21 19.07
C VAL A 300 7.03 5.92 18.26
N THR A 301 6.79 4.76 18.88
CA THR A 301 6.84 3.45 18.20
C THR A 301 5.84 3.38 17.06
N PHE A 302 4.62 3.86 17.28
CA PHE A 302 3.58 3.94 16.26
C PHE A 302 4.01 4.75 15.03
N ILE A 303 4.62 5.92 15.24
CA ILE A 303 5.10 6.77 14.14
C ILE A 303 6.22 6.06 13.36
N MET A 304 7.23 5.53 14.06
CA MET A 304 8.37 4.84 13.43
C MET A 304 7.94 3.58 12.68
N PHE A 305 6.99 2.82 13.24
CA PHE A 305 6.40 1.66 12.61
C PHE A 305 5.69 2.01 11.29
N ASN A 306 4.89 3.08 11.28
CA ASN A 306 4.19 3.52 10.07
C ASN A 306 5.14 4.07 8.98
N ILE A 307 6.26 4.68 9.36
CA ILE A 307 7.31 5.06 8.40
C ILE A 307 7.96 3.80 7.80
N LEU A 308 8.33 2.85 8.66
CA LEU A 308 8.97 1.61 8.26
C LEU A 308 8.08 0.78 7.31
N ILE A 309 6.79 0.64 7.62
CA ILE A 309 5.86 -0.16 6.80
C ILE A 309 5.68 0.43 5.40
N MET A 310 5.64 1.77 5.28
CA MET A 310 5.55 2.43 3.97
C MET A 310 6.82 2.24 3.15
N ILE A 311 7.99 2.38 3.77
CA ILE A 311 9.27 2.13 3.09
C ILE A 311 9.38 0.68 2.64
N PHE A 312 9.01 -0.26 3.51
CA PHE A 312 9.01 -1.69 3.19
C PHE A 312 8.04 -2.00 2.04
N LEU A 313 6.81 -1.51 2.09
CA LEU A 313 5.79 -1.73 1.08
C LEU A 313 6.24 -1.21 -0.30
N THR A 314 6.74 0.03 -0.37
CA THR A 314 7.25 0.58 -1.63
C THR A 314 8.43 -0.22 -2.15
N THR A 315 9.36 -0.61 -1.27
CA THR A 315 10.52 -1.40 -1.68
C THR A 315 10.11 -2.77 -2.20
N ALA A 316 9.14 -3.43 -1.57
CA ALA A 316 8.62 -4.72 -2.00
C ALA A 316 7.96 -4.61 -3.40
N VAL A 317 7.15 -3.58 -3.63
CA VAL A 317 6.53 -3.33 -4.95
C VAL A 317 7.58 -3.04 -6.01
N VAL A 318 8.57 -2.17 -5.73
CA VAL A 318 9.65 -1.86 -6.67
C VAL A 318 10.48 -3.11 -7.02
N LYS A 319 10.75 -4.00 -6.05
CA LYS A 319 11.45 -5.26 -6.29
C LYS A 319 10.62 -6.27 -7.09
N PHE A 320 9.29 -6.27 -6.91
CA PHE A 320 8.39 -7.13 -7.67
C PHE A 320 8.28 -6.66 -9.11
N ASN A 321 7.86 -5.41 -9.32
CA ASN A 321 7.87 -4.75 -10.61
C ASN A 321 7.77 -3.23 -10.41
N VAL A 322 8.77 -2.54 -10.94
CA VAL A 322 8.96 -1.08 -10.86
C VAL A 322 7.76 -0.28 -11.39
N ASP A 323 7.03 -0.81 -12.38
CA ASP A 323 5.92 -0.12 -13.04
C ASP A 323 4.70 0.09 -12.12
N TYR A 324 4.61 -0.65 -11.02
CA TYR A 324 3.53 -0.55 -10.03
C TYR A 324 3.86 0.38 -8.86
N VAL A 325 5.01 1.06 -8.89
CA VAL A 325 5.41 1.98 -7.80
C VAL A 325 4.36 3.06 -7.50
N TYR A 326 3.63 3.52 -8.52
CA TYR A 326 2.56 4.51 -8.39
C TYR A 326 1.27 3.96 -7.79
N VAL A 327 1.11 2.64 -7.64
CA VAL A 327 -0.05 2.02 -6.96
C VAL A 327 0.07 2.13 -5.43
N VAL A 328 1.29 2.30 -4.90
CA VAL A 328 1.53 2.30 -3.45
C VAL A 328 0.92 3.54 -2.77
N PRO A 329 -0.05 3.37 -1.84
CA PRO A 329 -0.82 4.48 -1.28
C PRO A 329 -0.09 5.19 -0.13
N ILE A 330 1.00 5.90 -0.42
CA ILE A 330 1.82 6.60 0.61
C ILE A 330 1.00 7.63 1.39
N CYS A 331 -0.03 8.23 0.79
CA CYS A 331 -0.94 9.17 1.46
C CYS A 331 -1.70 8.57 2.67
N ILE A 332 -1.70 7.25 2.85
CA ILE A 332 -2.19 6.62 4.09
C ILE A 332 -1.39 7.12 5.30
N LEU A 333 -0.09 7.33 5.18
CA LEU A 333 0.77 7.75 6.29
C LEU A 333 0.32 9.09 6.90
N PRO A 334 0.21 10.20 6.15
CA PRO A 334 -0.26 11.46 6.71
C PRO A 334 -1.71 11.39 7.20
N LEU A 335 -2.58 10.57 6.59
CA LEU A 335 -3.96 10.36 7.08
C LEU A 335 -3.99 9.71 8.46
N ILE A 336 -3.26 8.61 8.63
CA ILE A 336 -3.20 7.89 9.90
C ILE A 336 -2.58 8.78 10.98
N LEU A 337 -1.46 9.44 10.69
CA LEU A 337 -0.83 10.33 11.67
C LEU A 337 -1.70 11.54 12.01
N LYS A 338 -2.48 12.07 11.06
CA LYS A 338 -3.48 13.11 11.33
C LYS A 338 -4.61 12.61 12.23
N ALA A 339 -5.07 11.36 12.07
CA ALA A 339 -6.16 10.78 12.84
C ALA A 339 -5.83 10.52 14.32
N PHE A 340 -4.57 10.22 14.64
CA PHE A 340 -4.11 9.92 16.00
C PHE A 340 -3.40 11.08 16.71
N PHE A 341 -2.91 12.05 15.94
CA PHE A 341 -2.14 13.18 16.47
C PHE A 341 -2.64 14.49 15.89
N ASP A 342 -1.97 15.00 14.85
CA ASP A 342 -2.25 16.29 14.29
C ASP A 342 -1.72 16.40 12.86
N PRO A 343 -2.28 17.32 12.05
CA PRO A 343 -1.92 17.45 10.65
C PRO A 343 -0.44 17.86 10.41
N ARG A 344 0.19 18.61 11.33
CA ARG A 344 1.57 19.07 11.17
C ARG A 344 2.56 17.92 11.32
N LEU A 345 2.36 17.06 12.33
CA LEU A 345 3.16 15.86 12.50
C LEU A 345 2.98 14.90 11.31
N GLY A 346 1.74 14.71 10.84
CA GLY A 346 1.45 13.88 9.68
C GLY A 346 2.19 14.33 8.42
N LEU A 347 2.15 15.63 8.10
CA LEU A 347 2.89 16.18 6.95
C LEU A 347 4.41 16.03 7.12
N PHE A 348 4.95 16.35 8.30
CA PHE A 348 6.39 16.31 8.55
C PHE A 348 6.94 14.89 8.38
N ALA A 349 6.31 13.89 9.00
CA ALA A 349 6.70 12.49 8.86
C ALA A 349 6.52 11.98 7.42
N HIS A 350 5.47 12.42 6.72
CA HIS A 350 5.25 12.09 5.30
C HIS A 350 6.39 12.59 4.42
N VAL A 351 6.76 13.87 4.53
CA VAL A 351 7.87 14.46 3.74
C VAL A 351 9.17 13.72 4.00
N LEU A 352 9.51 13.44 5.26
CA LEU A 352 10.72 12.68 5.59
C LEU A 352 10.69 11.26 5.02
N THR A 353 9.54 10.60 5.04
CA THR A 353 9.38 9.26 4.45
C THR A 353 9.56 9.30 2.94
N VAL A 354 8.95 10.27 2.27
CA VAL A 354 9.06 10.46 0.82
C VAL A 354 10.51 10.75 0.43
N LEU A 355 11.25 11.57 1.18
CA LEU A 355 12.69 11.79 0.97
C LEU A 355 13.50 10.48 1.04
N LEU A 356 13.20 9.60 2.00
CA LEU A 356 13.84 8.29 2.08
C LEU A 356 13.48 7.38 0.91
N LEU A 357 12.22 7.41 0.45
CA LEU A 357 11.77 6.66 -0.71
C LEU A 357 12.47 7.09 -2.01
N GLY A 358 12.90 8.35 -2.11
CA GLY A 358 13.68 8.86 -3.26
C GLY A 358 14.98 8.08 -3.51
N PHE A 359 15.53 7.37 -2.52
CA PHE A 359 16.67 6.48 -2.72
C PHE A 359 16.30 5.14 -3.36
N ILE A 360 15.04 4.70 -3.26
CA ILE A 360 14.55 3.38 -3.68
C ILE A 360 13.90 3.45 -5.07
N VAL A 361 13.09 4.46 -5.33
CA VAL A 361 12.28 4.54 -6.57
C VAL A 361 13.08 5.07 -7.77
N PRO A 362 12.76 4.61 -9.01
CA PRO A 362 13.26 5.25 -10.23
C PRO A 362 12.63 6.63 -10.41
N ASN A 363 13.21 7.47 -11.30
CA ASN A 363 12.69 8.81 -11.61
C ASN A 363 12.33 9.60 -10.32
N SER A 364 13.25 9.57 -9.35
CA SER A 364 12.96 9.97 -7.97
C SER A 364 12.42 11.39 -7.86
N PHE A 365 12.83 12.33 -8.73
CA PHE A 365 12.31 13.68 -8.71
C PHE A 365 10.80 13.76 -9.00
N GLU A 366 10.33 13.10 -10.06
CA GLU A 366 8.92 13.05 -10.43
C GLU A 366 8.10 12.41 -9.31
N TYR A 367 8.57 11.26 -8.79
CA TYR A 367 7.91 10.56 -7.70
C TYR A 367 7.85 11.42 -6.42
N LEU A 368 8.96 12.03 -6.01
CA LEU A 368 9.01 12.92 -4.84
C LEU A 368 8.02 14.08 -4.99
N PHE A 369 7.98 14.73 -6.16
CA PHE A 369 7.08 15.85 -6.42
C PHE A 369 5.61 15.41 -6.30
N LEU A 370 5.23 14.32 -6.98
CA LEU A 370 3.88 13.76 -6.93
C LEU A 370 3.46 13.45 -5.49
N GLN A 371 4.30 12.74 -4.75
CA GLN A 371 3.98 12.29 -3.38
C GLN A 371 3.92 13.46 -2.38
N ILE A 372 4.78 14.47 -2.53
CA ILE A 372 4.74 15.66 -1.66
C ILE A 372 3.46 16.46 -1.90
N ILE A 373 3.11 16.76 -3.15
CA ILE A 373 1.90 17.55 -3.45
C ILE A 373 0.65 16.79 -3.02
N ALA A 374 0.56 15.49 -3.32
CA ALA A 374 -0.55 14.66 -2.87
C ALA A 374 -0.66 14.60 -1.33
N GLY A 375 0.47 14.50 -0.63
CA GLY A 375 0.51 14.55 0.83
C GLY A 375 0.05 15.89 1.41
N ILE A 376 0.43 17.01 0.80
CA ILE A 376 -0.04 18.35 1.19
C ILE A 376 -1.56 18.44 1.01
N VAL A 377 -2.08 18.03 -0.15
CA VAL A 377 -3.53 18.03 -0.41
C VAL A 377 -4.27 17.17 0.60
N THR A 378 -3.78 15.96 0.87
CA THR A 378 -4.33 15.04 1.88
C THR A 378 -4.51 15.71 3.25
N ILE A 379 -3.52 16.52 3.65
CA ILE A 379 -3.54 17.21 4.94
C ILE A 379 -4.48 18.41 4.93
N GLN A 380 -4.51 19.18 3.83
CA GLN A 380 -5.34 20.38 3.67
C GLN A 380 -6.83 20.07 3.47
N THR A 381 -7.17 18.89 2.96
CA THR A 381 -8.57 18.48 2.86
C THR A 381 -9.20 18.50 4.24
N ILE A 382 -10.35 19.19 4.35
CA ILE A 382 -11.17 19.29 5.57
C ILE A 382 -11.72 17.89 5.86
N SER A 383 -10.89 17.08 6.49
CA SER A 383 -11.23 15.70 6.81
C SER A 383 -11.68 15.64 8.25
N GLU A 384 -12.95 15.96 8.49
CA GLU A 384 -13.67 15.18 9.50
C GLU A 384 -13.67 13.73 8.97
N LEU A 385 -12.61 12.96 9.28
CA LEU A 385 -12.37 11.61 8.75
C LEU A 385 -13.51 10.63 9.07
N HIS A 386 -14.35 10.98 10.04
CA HIS A 386 -15.55 10.27 10.49
C HIS A 386 -16.66 10.23 9.43
N LYS A 387 -16.80 11.29 8.63
CA LYS A 387 -17.78 11.27 7.54
C LYS A 387 -17.17 10.47 6.41
N ARG A 388 -17.69 9.27 6.16
CA ARG A 388 -17.24 8.37 5.07
C ARG A 388 -17.10 9.13 3.73
N VAL A 389 -18.02 10.06 3.47
CA VAL A 389 -18.01 10.95 2.30
C VAL A 389 -16.70 11.75 2.19
N ASN A 390 -16.18 12.30 3.29
CA ASN A 390 -14.96 13.10 3.29
C ASN A 390 -13.71 12.28 2.94
N LEU A 391 -13.68 10.99 3.29
CA LEU A 391 -12.61 10.09 2.88
C LEU A 391 -12.66 9.86 1.36
N PHE A 392 -13.83 9.59 0.79
CA PHE A 392 -13.99 9.47 -0.67
C PHE A 392 -13.63 10.77 -1.41
N VAL A 393 -13.99 11.93 -0.86
CA VAL A 393 -13.57 13.24 -1.40
C VAL A 393 -12.05 13.37 -1.36
N SER A 394 -11.40 12.99 -0.26
CA SER A 394 -9.94 13.01 -0.13
C SER A 394 -9.29 12.09 -1.18
N VAL A 395 -9.82 10.87 -1.36
CA VAL A 395 -9.36 9.92 -2.38
C VAL A 395 -9.48 10.50 -3.79
N ALA A 396 -10.63 11.11 -4.12
CA ALA A 396 -10.85 11.73 -5.41
C ALA A 396 -9.86 12.88 -5.66
N GLN A 397 -9.62 13.74 -4.66
CA GLN A 397 -8.66 14.84 -4.75
C GLN A 397 -7.22 14.35 -4.92
N ILE A 398 -6.80 13.35 -4.15
CA ILE A 398 -5.46 12.73 -4.27
C ILE A 398 -5.27 12.17 -5.68
N THR A 399 -6.27 11.43 -6.18
CA THR A 399 -6.24 10.83 -7.51
C THR A 399 -6.13 11.91 -8.59
N LEU A 400 -6.96 12.95 -8.50
CA LEU A 400 -6.97 14.06 -9.46
C LEU A 400 -5.62 14.77 -9.49
N VAL A 401 -5.01 15.02 -8.34
CA VAL A 401 -3.70 15.66 -8.22
C VAL A 401 -2.62 14.82 -8.88
N TYR A 402 -2.62 13.50 -8.66
CA TYR A 402 -1.68 12.62 -9.35
C TYR A 402 -1.87 12.64 -10.86
N ILE A 403 -3.11 12.57 -11.34
CA ILE A 403 -3.42 12.61 -12.78
C ILE A 403 -2.91 13.91 -13.39
N ILE A 404 -3.21 15.07 -12.79
CA ILE A 404 -2.79 16.38 -13.31
C ILE A 404 -1.28 16.52 -13.30
N ALA A 405 -0.63 16.20 -12.18
CA ALA A 405 0.82 16.37 -12.05
C ALA A 405 1.59 15.39 -12.95
N TYR A 406 1.15 14.13 -13.06
CA TYR A 406 1.76 13.16 -13.97
C TYR A 406 1.54 13.56 -15.44
N PHE A 407 0.34 14.03 -15.81
CA PHE A 407 0.08 14.56 -17.14
C PHE A 407 1.01 15.72 -17.49
N ALA A 408 1.26 16.64 -16.55
CA ALA A 408 2.22 17.72 -16.74
C ALA A 408 3.65 17.20 -16.98
N PHE A 409 4.11 16.21 -16.22
CA PHE A 409 5.41 15.57 -16.44
C PHE A 409 5.48 14.86 -17.80
N LEU A 410 4.43 14.16 -18.20
CA LEU A 410 4.36 13.49 -19.50
C LEU A 410 4.55 14.49 -20.65
N VAL A 411 3.81 15.61 -20.62
CA VAL A 411 3.92 16.67 -21.63
C VAL A 411 5.32 17.30 -21.64
N ILE A 412 5.92 17.51 -20.46
CA ILE A 412 7.29 18.05 -20.34
C ILE A 412 8.33 17.07 -20.90
N HIS A 413 8.16 15.76 -20.72
CA HIS A 413 9.12 14.74 -21.13
C HIS A 413 9.01 14.36 -22.60
N GLU A 414 7.80 14.24 -23.13
CA GLU A 414 7.57 13.66 -24.46
C GLU A 414 7.17 14.70 -25.51
N GLY A 415 6.70 15.88 -25.12
CA GLY A 415 6.28 16.94 -26.04
C GLY A 415 5.03 16.62 -26.88
N ASN A 416 4.47 15.40 -26.76
CA ASN A 416 3.23 14.94 -27.37
C ASN A 416 2.48 13.99 -26.41
N LEU A 417 1.32 13.48 -26.84
CA LEU A 417 0.48 12.56 -26.06
C LEU A 417 0.46 11.14 -26.64
N ASP A 418 1.31 10.85 -27.63
CA ASP A 418 1.19 9.63 -28.42
C ASP A 418 1.60 8.39 -27.60
N ASN A 419 2.47 8.53 -26.59
CA ASN A 419 2.81 7.44 -25.66
C ASN A 419 2.08 7.53 -24.30
N ALA A 420 0.99 8.31 -24.20
CA ALA A 420 0.20 8.40 -22.98
C ALA A 420 -0.46 7.04 -22.66
N SER A 421 0.16 6.26 -21.79
CA SER A 421 -0.42 4.99 -21.35
C SER A 421 -1.65 5.22 -20.47
N LEU A 422 -2.84 4.93 -21.00
CA LEU A 422 -4.10 4.88 -20.24
C LEU A 422 -3.99 3.99 -18.99
N PHE A 423 -3.14 2.96 -19.06
CA PHE A 423 -2.89 2.07 -17.93
C PHE A 423 -2.21 2.77 -16.75
N THR A 424 -1.35 3.78 -16.97
CA THR A 424 -0.75 4.55 -15.89
C THR A 424 -1.77 5.40 -15.13
N PHE A 425 -2.76 5.99 -15.83
CA PHE A 425 -3.86 6.68 -15.17
C PHE A 425 -4.71 5.75 -14.29
N ALA A 426 -4.93 4.50 -14.74
CA ALA A 426 -5.60 3.48 -13.93
C ALA A 426 -4.84 3.14 -12.64
N LYS A 427 -3.50 3.18 -12.65
CA LYS A 427 -2.67 2.97 -11.44
C LYS A 427 -2.93 4.05 -10.38
N PHE A 428 -3.14 5.30 -10.77
CA PHE A 428 -3.47 6.37 -9.83
C PHE A 428 -4.87 6.21 -9.24
N ILE A 429 -5.84 5.72 -10.01
CA ILE A 429 -7.15 5.35 -9.49
C ILE A 429 -7.02 4.22 -8.46
N LEU A 430 -6.22 3.18 -8.78
CA LEU A 430 -5.96 2.09 -7.85
C LEU A 430 -5.24 2.57 -6.58
N ASN A 431 -4.29 3.50 -6.69
CA ASN A 431 -3.65 4.16 -5.55
C ASN A 431 -4.66 4.88 -4.65
N GLY A 432 -5.53 5.69 -5.27
CA GLY A 432 -6.59 6.39 -4.57
C GLY A 432 -7.51 5.42 -3.83
N LEU A 433 -7.99 4.38 -4.49
CA LEU A 433 -8.83 3.35 -3.88
C LEU A 433 -8.11 2.60 -2.76
N ALA A 434 -6.83 2.26 -2.95
CA ALA A 434 -6.02 1.61 -1.92
C ALA A 434 -5.84 2.51 -0.67
N THR A 435 -5.89 3.83 -0.83
CA THR A 435 -5.86 4.79 0.30
C THR A 435 -7.07 4.64 1.23
N LEU A 436 -8.20 4.08 0.77
CA LEU A 436 -9.35 3.76 1.63
C LEU A 436 -9.02 2.75 2.74
N ALA A 437 -7.94 1.97 2.59
CA ALA A 437 -7.44 1.07 3.62
C ALA A 437 -7.03 1.81 4.91
N ALA A 438 -6.84 3.14 4.87
CA ALA A 438 -6.60 3.94 6.07
C ALA A 438 -7.69 3.74 7.13
N PHE A 439 -8.96 3.59 6.73
CA PHE A 439 -10.08 3.47 7.67
C PHE A 439 -10.01 2.18 8.52
N PRO A 440 -9.98 0.96 7.95
CA PRO A 440 -9.82 -0.25 8.75
C PRO A 440 -8.48 -0.28 9.51
N LEU A 441 -7.40 0.32 8.96
CA LEU A 441 -6.13 0.41 9.66
C LEU A 441 -6.21 1.24 10.94
N ILE A 442 -6.98 2.33 10.96
CA ILE A 442 -7.18 3.14 12.18
C ILE A 442 -7.74 2.27 13.31
N TYR A 443 -8.82 1.52 13.09
CA TYR A 443 -9.38 0.65 14.14
C TYR A 443 -8.45 -0.47 14.58
N ILE A 444 -7.69 -1.08 13.66
CA ILE A 444 -6.67 -2.08 14.00
C ILE A 444 -5.61 -1.46 14.91
N TYR A 445 -5.14 -0.27 14.55
CA TYR A 445 -4.12 0.45 15.29
C TYR A 445 -4.58 0.90 16.68
N GLU A 446 -5.84 1.28 16.85
CA GLU A 446 -6.40 1.56 18.19
C GLU A 446 -6.25 0.37 19.13
N LYS A 447 -6.50 -0.85 18.63
CA LYS A 447 -6.38 -2.07 19.44
C LYS A 447 -4.94 -2.50 19.68
N VAL A 448 -4.09 -2.44 18.64
CA VAL A 448 -2.68 -2.87 18.74
C VAL A 448 -1.86 -1.91 19.61
N PHE A 449 -2.11 -0.60 19.48
CA PHE A 449 -1.34 0.42 20.19
C PHE A 449 -2.08 1.00 21.41
N GLY A 450 -3.33 0.60 21.71
CA GLY A 450 -4.08 1.18 22.83
C GLY A 450 -4.27 2.69 22.72
N LEU A 451 -4.28 3.22 21.49
CA LEU A 451 -4.53 4.62 21.19
C LEU A 451 -6.03 4.80 20.90
N VAL A 452 -6.50 6.04 21.00
CA VAL A 452 -7.84 6.42 20.54
C VAL A 452 -7.64 7.48 19.48
N SER A 453 -8.17 7.23 18.29
CA SER A 453 -8.17 8.20 17.21
C SER A 453 -9.27 9.22 17.43
N ASP A 454 -9.11 10.41 16.85
CA ASP A 454 -10.20 11.38 16.79
C ASP A 454 -11.43 10.70 16.16
N VAL A 455 -11.22 9.82 15.17
CA VAL A 455 -12.29 9.10 14.46
C VAL A 455 -13.30 8.48 15.41
N SER A 456 -12.79 7.62 16.29
CA SER A 456 -13.57 6.93 17.31
C SER A 456 -14.11 7.87 18.38
N LEU A 457 -13.39 8.93 18.75
CA LEU A 457 -13.89 9.89 19.73
C LEU A 457 -15.13 10.63 19.23
N LEU A 458 -15.18 11.04 17.96
CA LEU A 458 -16.38 11.69 17.45
C LEU A 458 -17.57 10.73 17.41
N GLU A 459 -17.36 9.46 17.03
CA GLU A 459 -18.42 8.44 17.06
C GLU A 459 -18.97 8.26 18.48
N LEU A 460 -18.09 8.27 19.49
CA LEU A 460 -18.47 8.22 20.90
C LEU A 460 -19.10 9.52 21.40
N SER A 461 -18.87 10.65 20.74
CA SER A 461 -19.50 11.92 21.09
C SER A 461 -20.96 12.04 20.63
N ASP A 462 -21.44 11.10 19.80
CA ASP A 462 -22.84 11.07 19.37
C ASP A 462 -23.76 10.67 20.54
N THR A 463 -24.56 11.63 20.99
CA THR A 463 -25.52 11.46 22.09
C THR A 463 -26.65 10.50 21.73
N ASN A 464 -26.84 10.17 20.46
CA ASN A 464 -27.78 9.14 20.01
C ASN A 464 -27.18 7.73 20.00
N SER A 465 -25.91 7.58 20.37
CA SER A 465 -25.29 6.27 20.54
C SER A 465 -26.07 5.42 21.55
N LYS A 466 -26.07 4.10 21.37
CA LYS A 466 -26.87 3.17 22.15
C LYS A 466 -26.73 3.38 23.66
N LEU A 467 -25.50 3.54 24.14
CA LEU A 467 -25.20 3.67 25.57
C LEU A 467 -25.61 5.04 26.14
N LEU A 468 -25.34 6.14 25.43
CA LEU A 468 -25.74 7.48 25.88
C LEU A 468 -27.26 7.65 25.83
N LYS A 469 -27.93 7.02 24.86
CA LYS A 469 -29.38 6.97 24.82
C LYS A 469 -29.97 6.17 25.99
N GLU A 470 -29.38 5.03 26.32
CA GLU A 470 -29.77 4.25 27.51
C GLU A 470 -29.60 5.07 28.80
N MET A 471 -28.53 5.85 28.91
CA MET A 471 -28.30 6.78 30.03
C MET A 471 -29.35 7.89 30.07
N SER A 472 -29.68 8.49 28.92
CA SER A 472 -30.75 9.48 28.82
C SER A 472 -32.11 8.92 29.25
N ASP A 473 -32.40 7.65 28.95
CA ASP A 473 -33.67 7.01 29.31
C ASP A 473 -33.72 6.60 30.79
N LYS A 474 -32.63 6.04 31.34
CA LYS A 474 -32.57 5.54 32.73
C LYS A 474 -32.24 6.61 33.78
N ALA A 475 -31.33 7.52 33.46
CA ALA A 475 -30.78 8.54 34.37
C ALA A 475 -30.71 9.91 33.66
N PRO A 476 -31.87 10.51 33.31
CA PRO A 476 -31.94 11.73 32.50
C PRO A 476 -31.24 12.94 33.15
N GLY A 477 -31.29 13.04 34.48
CA GLY A 477 -30.61 14.11 35.22
C GLY A 477 -29.10 14.01 35.12
N THR A 478 -28.56 12.81 35.30
CA THR A 478 -27.13 12.53 35.12
C THR A 478 -26.69 12.75 33.66
N PHE A 479 -27.53 12.39 32.69
CA PHE A 479 -27.25 12.65 31.27
C PHE A 479 -27.14 14.16 30.99
N HIS A 480 -28.06 14.98 31.50
CA HIS A 480 -27.99 16.43 31.35
C HIS A 480 -26.77 17.04 32.07
N HIS A 481 -26.46 16.56 33.27
CA HIS A 481 -25.25 16.93 33.99
C HIS A 481 -23.99 16.63 33.17
N SER A 482 -23.87 15.41 32.63
CA SER A 482 -22.72 15.00 31.82
C SER A 482 -22.55 15.87 30.57
N LEU A 483 -23.64 16.31 29.94
CA LEU A 483 -23.59 17.27 28.83
C LEU A 483 -23.07 18.65 29.26
N GLN A 484 -23.47 19.15 30.42
CA GLN A 484 -23.00 20.42 30.96
C GLN A 484 -21.50 20.36 31.31
N VAL A 485 -21.09 19.30 32.00
CA VAL A 485 -19.69 19.02 32.31
C VAL A 485 -18.86 18.90 31.03
N ALA A 486 -19.34 18.19 30.02
CA ALA A 486 -18.65 18.06 28.74
C ALA A 486 -18.38 19.41 28.07
N ASN A 487 -19.36 20.32 28.06
CA ASN A 487 -19.20 21.66 27.50
C ASN A 487 -18.20 22.53 28.29
N LEU A 488 -18.19 22.43 29.63
CA LEU A 488 -17.25 23.14 30.50
C LEU A 488 -15.83 22.62 30.31
N ALA A 489 -15.67 21.29 30.37
CA ALA A 489 -14.41 20.59 30.29
C ALA A 489 -13.78 20.73 28.88
N GLU A 490 -14.57 20.62 27.80
CA GLU A 490 -14.11 20.84 26.42
C GLU A 490 -13.57 22.26 26.22
N ALA A 491 -14.27 23.27 26.76
CA ALA A 491 -13.83 24.65 26.67
C ALA A 491 -12.51 24.89 27.42
N ALA A 492 -12.37 24.33 28.62
CA ALA A 492 -11.15 24.41 29.41
C ALA A 492 -9.97 23.70 28.70
N ALA A 493 -10.22 22.52 28.13
CA ALA A 493 -9.24 21.75 27.38
C ALA A 493 -8.73 22.49 26.14
N ASN A 494 -9.64 23.13 25.39
CA ASN A 494 -9.29 23.94 24.21
C ASN A 494 -8.36 25.11 24.58
N GLU A 495 -8.63 25.82 25.67
CA GLU A 495 -7.86 27.01 26.07
C GLU A 495 -6.41 26.67 26.45
N ILE A 496 -6.17 25.49 27.03
CA ILE A 496 -4.81 25.04 27.40
C ILE A 496 -4.14 24.13 26.37
N GLY A 497 -4.81 23.87 25.23
CA GLY A 497 -4.30 22.97 24.19
C GLY A 497 -4.17 21.51 24.63
N ALA A 498 -5.05 21.05 25.53
CA ALA A 498 -5.23 19.62 25.84
C ALA A 498 -6.12 18.96 24.78
N ASN A 499 -6.26 17.63 24.79
CA ASN A 499 -7.15 16.95 23.85
C ASN A 499 -8.64 17.18 24.23
N SER A 500 -9.23 18.22 23.64
CA SER A 500 -10.61 18.65 23.95
C SER A 500 -11.67 17.64 23.53
N MET A 501 -11.50 16.96 22.40
CA MET A 501 -12.41 15.91 21.96
C MET A 501 -12.42 14.73 22.94
N LEU A 502 -11.24 14.31 23.41
CA LEU A 502 -11.12 13.24 24.42
C LEU A 502 -11.77 13.65 25.74
N VAL A 503 -11.55 14.89 26.19
CA VAL A 503 -12.17 15.42 27.42
C VAL A 503 -13.69 15.46 27.30
N ARG A 504 -14.21 15.94 26.16
CA ARG A 504 -15.65 15.97 25.91
C ARG A 504 -16.26 14.58 25.98
N VAL A 505 -15.68 13.61 25.28
CA VAL A 505 -16.15 12.21 25.30
C VAL A 505 -16.04 11.63 26.70
N GLY A 506 -14.89 11.80 27.36
CA GLY A 506 -14.68 11.36 28.74
C GLY A 506 -15.77 11.89 29.68
N ALA A 507 -16.09 13.18 29.57
CA ALA A 507 -17.15 13.82 30.34
C ALA A 507 -18.57 13.28 30.02
N LEU A 508 -18.86 12.89 28.79
CA LEU A 508 -20.16 12.28 28.45
C LEU A 508 -20.37 10.92 29.13
N TYR A 509 -19.29 10.17 29.35
CA TYR A 509 -19.35 8.82 29.89
C TYR A 509 -18.94 8.69 31.36
N HIS A 510 -18.42 9.74 32.00
CA HIS A 510 -17.79 9.63 33.33
C HIS A 510 -18.72 9.02 34.39
N ASP A 511 -20.02 9.28 34.24
CA ASP A 511 -21.05 9.04 35.24
C ASP A 511 -22.02 7.91 34.89
N ILE A 512 -21.71 7.11 33.86
CA ILE A 512 -22.61 6.05 33.37
C ILE A 512 -22.96 4.97 34.40
N GLY A 513 -22.14 4.81 35.45
CA GLY A 513 -22.43 3.86 36.53
C GLY A 513 -23.71 4.20 37.29
N LYS A 514 -24.07 5.49 37.37
CA LYS A 514 -25.31 5.94 38.03
C LYS A 514 -26.58 5.36 37.40
N MET A 515 -26.51 4.81 36.18
CA MET A 515 -27.63 4.14 35.51
C MET A 515 -28.18 2.92 36.25
N ASN A 516 -27.37 2.23 37.04
CA ASN A 516 -27.83 1.05 37.77
C ASN A 516 -28.75 1.42 38.94
N ASN A 517 -28.46 2.55 39.60
CA ASN A 517 -29.16 3.02 40.79
C ASN A 517 -29.56 4.51 40.70
N PRO A 518 -30.32 4.96 39.67
CA PRO A 518 -30.47 6.39 39.37
C PRO A 518 -31.08 7.22 40.50
N MET A 519 -32.02 6.64 41.26
CA MET A 519 -32.77 7.34 42.32
C MET A 519 -31.91 7.70 43.54
N PHE A 520 -30.72 7.10 43.70
CA PHE A 520 -29.78 7.49 44.76
C PHE A 520 -29.01 8.78 44.41
N PHE A 521 -29.02 9.21 43.16
CA PHE A 521 -28.33 10.42 42.73
C PHE A 521 -29.32 11.58 42.61
N THR A 522 -29.05 12.67 43.34
CA THR A 522 -29.98 13.79 43.55
C THR A 522 -30.46 14.44 42.25
N GLU A 523 -29.61 14.47 41.21
CA GLU A 523 -29.94 15.03 39.91
C GLU A 523 -31.05 14.27 39.16
N ASN A 524 -31.30 13.00 39.52
CA ASN A 524 -32.36 12.19 38.93
C ASN A 524 -33.65 12.16 39.76
N GLN A 525 -33.61 12.69 40.99
CA GLN A 525 -34.77 12.68 41.88
C GLN A 525 -35.81 13.72 41.43
N ARG A 526 -37.02 13.28 41.09
CA ARG A 526 -38.14 14.16 40.71
C ARG A 526 -39.09 14.46 41.88
N THR A 527 -39.10 13.60 42.89
CA THR A 527 -39.92 13.70 44.10
C THR A 527 -39.05 14.13 45.28
N SER A 528 -39.66 14.68 46.33
CA SER A 528 -38.98 15.08 47.57
C SER A 528 -38.53 13.90 48.46
N VAL A 529 -38.66 12.67 47.98
CA VAL A 529 -38.28 11.46 48.73
C VAL A 529 -36.87 11.05 48.31
N ASN A 530 -35.91 11.21 49.23
CA ASN A 530 -34.52 10.80 49.04
C ASN A 530 -34.28 9.42 49.68
N PRO A 531 -33.94 8.37 48.90
CA PRO A 531 -33.67 7.02 49.43
C PRO A 531 -32.57 6.97 50.49
N HIS A 532 -31.63 7.92 50.49
CA HIS A 532 -30.58 8.03 51.50
C HIS A 532 -31.09 8.36 52.92
N ASN A 533 -32.36 8.72 53.07
CA ASN A 533 -32.96 8.93 54.38
C ASN A 533 -33.22 7.62 55.14
N GLU A 534 -33.31 6.50 54.41
CA GLU A 534 -33.59 5.18 54.97
C GLU A 534 -32.33 4.32 55.16
N LEU A 535 -31.19 4.79 54.67
CA LEU A 535 -29.90 4.09 54.74
C LEU A 535 -28.99 4.65 55.84
N GLN A 536 -28.11 3.79 56.35
CA GLN A 536 -27.00 4.27 57.17
C GLN A 536 -26.03 5.11 56.32
N PRO A 537 -25.29 6.07 56.93
CA PRO A 537 -24.32 6.89 56.21
C PRO A 537 -23.28 6.07 55.42
N GLU A 538 -22.80 4.96 55.97
CA GLU A 538 -21.82 4.05 55.36
C GLU A 538 -22.39 3.36 54.12
N GLU A 539 -23.65 2.92 54.20
CA GLU A 539 -24.37 2.30 53.07
C GLU A 539 -24.60 3.33 51.96
N SER A 540 -24.98 4.55 52.33
CA SER A 540 -25.15 5.66 51.39
C SER A 540 -23.85 6.03 50.69
N ALA A 541 -22.74 6.09 51.44
CA ALA A 541 -21.42 6.35 50.90
C ALA A 541 -21.00 5.24 49.93
N ARG A 542 -21.21 3.96 50.28
CA ARG A 542 -20.91 2.82 49.42
C ARG A 542 -21.66 2.88 48.09
N VAL A 543 -22.97 3.11 48.11
CA VAL A 543 -23.77 3.26 46.87
C VAL A 543 -23.25 4.39 45.98
N ILE A 544 -22.81 5.50 46.60
CA ILE A 544 -22.23 6.63 45.87
C ILE A 544 -20.83 6.30 45.34
N ILE A 545 -19.99 5.57 46.07
CA ILE A 545 -18.64 5.23 45.61
C ILE A 545 -18.69 4.18 44.48
N ASP A 546 -19.60 3.21 44.58
CA ASP A 546 -19.70 2.07 43.68
C ASP A 546 -20.03 2.46 42.22
N HIS A 547 -20.63 3.63 41.97
CA HIS A 547 -20.92 4.09 40.60
C HIS A 547 -19.66 4.15 39.73
N VAL A 548 -18.48 4.37 40.32
CA VAL A 548 -17.22 4.37 39.57
C VAL A 548 -16.91 2.96 39.05
N LEU A 549 -16.97 1.95 39.92
CA LEU A 549 -16.71 0.55 39.57
C LEU A 549 -17.77 0.04 38.58
N GLU A 550 -19.04 0.29 38.87
CA GLU A 550 -20.15 -0.05 37.99
C GLU A 550 -20.02 0.63 36.61
N GLY A 551 -19.61 1.89 36.58
CA GLY A 551 -19.34 2.62 35.35
C GLY A 551 -18.22 2.00 34.52
N ILE A 552 -17.14 1.56 35.17
CA ILE A 552 -16.04 0.84 34.51
C ILE A 552 -16.52 -0.48 33.91
N GLU A 553 -17.36 -1.24 34.64
CA GLU A 553 -17.92 -2.50 34.14
C GLU A 553 -18.83 -2.29 32.92
N ILE A 554 -19.73 -1.31 32.98
CA ILE A 554 -20.60 -0.93 31.87
C ILE A 554 -19.77 -0.49 30.66
N ALA A 555 -18.73 0.32 30.88
CA ALA A 555 -17.83 0.79 29.82
C ALA A 555 -17.11 -0.36 29.13
N LYS A 556 -16.53 -1.30 29.90
CA LYS A 556 -15.85 -2.49 29.37
C LYS A 556 -16.79 -3.39 28.60
N LYS A 557 -18.02 -3.61 29.11
CA LYS A 557 -19.06 -4.40 28.44
C LYS A 557 -19.45 -3.79 27.09
N ASN A 558 -19.44 -2.46 26.98
CA ASN A 558 -19.70 -1.72 25.75
C ASN A 558 -18.44 -1.45 24.90
N LYS A 559 -17.30 -2.05 25.25
CA LYS A 559 -16.01 -1.94 24.52
C LYS A 559 -15.51 -0.50 24.36
N LEU A 560 -15.81 0.38 25.32
CA LEU A 560 -15.26 1.73 25.33
C LEU A 560 -13.72 1.66 25.41
N PRO A 561 -12.99 2.57 24.74
CA PRO A 561 -11.54 2.61 24.81
C PRO A 561 -11.05 2.91 26.22
N ASP A 562 -9.94 2.31 26.66
CA ASP A 562 -9.42 2.49 28.03
C ASP A 562 -9.18 3.96 28.39
N ARG A 563 -8.76 4.79 27.43
CA ARG A 563 -8.60 6.24 27.67
C ARG A 563 -9.90 6.96 28.02
N VAL A 564 -11.06 6.44 27.62
CA VAL A 564 -12.38 6.97 28.04
C VAL A 564 -12.73 6.42 29.41
N ILE A 565 -12.44 5.14 29.68
CA ILE A 565 -12.62 4.50 30.98
C ILE A 565 -11.75 5.16 32.06
N ASP A 566 -10.61 5.74 31.67
CA ASP A 566 -9.74 6.52 32.56
C ASP A 566 -10.48 7.73 33.17
N PHE A 567 -11.39 8.38 32.44
CA PHE A 567 -12.20 9.46 33.01
C PHE A 567 -13.16 8.94 34.07
N ILE A 568 -13.79 7.78 33.85
CA ILE A 568 -14.68 7.15 34.83
C ILE A 568 -13.90 6.81 36.10
N ARG A 569 -12.72 6.20 36.00
CA ARG A 569 -11.97 5.77 37.20
C ARG A 569 -11.34 6.92 38.00
N THR A 570 -11.05 8.06 37.37
CA THR A 570 -10.29 9.15 38.04
C THR A 570 -11.08 10.39 38.37
N HIS A 571 -12.30 10.58 37.88
CA HIS A 571 -12.98 11.89 37.97
C HIS A 571 -13.24 12.36 39.41
N HIS A 572 -13.32 11.45 40.38
CA HIS A 572 -13.35 11.79 41.81
C HIS A 572 -12.02 11.62 42.55
N GLY A 573 -10.99 11.07 41.90
CA GLY A 573 -9.71 10.75 42.52
C GLY A 573 -9.85 10.00 43.85
N THR A 574 -9.26 10.53 44.91
CA THR A 574 -9.36 9.99 46.28
C THR A 574 -10.11 10.94 47.22
N SER A 575 -11.04 11.71 46.66
CA SER A 575 -11.88 12.65 47.41
C SER A 575 -12.83 11.94 48.38
N PHE A 576 -13.39 12.71 49.31
CA PHE A 576 -14.37 12.22 50.28
C PHE A 576 -15.81 12.41 49.81
N VAL A 577 -16.65 11.42 50.09
CA VAL A 577 -18.10 11.59 50.17
C VAL A 577 -18.45 12.33 51.47
N TYR A 578 -18.08 13.61 51.52
CA TYR A 578 -17.97 14.40 52.76
C TYR A 578 -19.29 14.53 53.54
N TYR A 579 -20.44 14.63 52.85
CA TYR A 579 -21.74 14.77 53.52
C TYR A 579 -22.06 13.56 54.41
N PHE A 580 -21.87 12.34 53.89
CA PHE A 580 -22.16 11.12 54.63
C PHE A 580 -21.09 10.83 55.68
N TYR A 581 -19.82 11.14 55.41
CA TYR A 581 -18.76 11.08 56.42
C TYR A 581 -19.10 11.96 57.63
N LYS A 582 -19.50 13.22 57.38
CA LYS A 582 -19.86 14.13 58.46
C LYS A 582 -21.10 13.67 59.24
N LYS A 583 -22.11 13.15 58.53
CA LYS A 583 -23.33 12.58 59.14
C LYS A 583 -23.01 11.36 60.01
N ALA A 584 -22.10 10.49 59.57
CA ALA A 584 -21.61 9.36 60.36
C ALA A 584 -20.87 9.84 61.61
N MET A 585 -19.92 10.76 61.44
CA MET A 585 -19.10 11.30 62.54
C MET A 585 -19.94 11.99 63.61
N ASP A 586 -20.97 12.73 63.20
CA ASP A 586 -21.89 13.40 64.13
C ASP A 586 -22.82 12.40 64.85
N SER A 587 -22.97 11.17 64.34
CA SER A 587 -23.83 10.12 64.91
C SER A 587 -23.07 9.12 65.80
N THR A 588 -21.87 8.69 65.39
CA THR A 588 -21.11 7.61 66.06
C THR A 588 -19.83 8.08 66.76
N GLY A 589 -19.31 9.27 66.43
CA GLY A 589 -18.12 9.86 67.04
C GLY A 589 -16.77 9.26 66.61
N GLU A 590 -16.75 8.01 66.13
CA GLU A 590 -15.61 7.37 65.45
C GLU A 590 -16.09 6.68 64.18
N VAL A 591 -15.41 6.95 63.07
CA VAL A 591 -15.73 6.45 61.73
C VAL A 591 -14.41 6.18 60.99
N ASP A 592 -14.34 5.08 60.24
CA ASP A 592 -13.21 4.82 59.35
C ASP A 592 -13.29 5.76 58.13
N GLU A 593 -12.26 6.59 57.92
CA GLU A 593 -12.23 7.53 56.80
C GLU A 593 -12.21 6.82 55.43
N GLU A 594 -11.62 5.62 55.36
CA GLU A 594 -11.48 4.88 54.10
C GLU A 594 -12.83 4.43 53.53
N ASP A 595 -13.82 4.15 54.40
CA ASP A 595 -15.17 3.78 53.98
C ASP A 595 -15.92 4.90 53.24
N PHE A 596 -15.42 6.14 53.33
CA PHE A 596 -16.03 7.34 52.73
C PHE A 596 -15.15 7.98 51.65
N ARG A 597 -14.03 7.35 51.29
CA ARG A 597 -13.12 7.81 50.24
C ARG A 597 -13.37 7.04 48.94
N TYR A 598 -13.27 7.75 47.82
CA TYR A 598 -13.13 7.07 46.55
C TYR A 598 -11.79 6.32 46.49
N PRO A 599 -11.75 5.11 45.92
CA PRO A 599 -10.53 4.30 45.86
C PRO A 599 -9.48 4.84 44.89
N GLY A 600 -9.81 5.85 44.09
CA GLY A 600 -8.95 6.38 43.04
C GLY A 600 -8.84 5.47 41.82
N PRO A 601 -7.79 5.68 40.98
CA PRO A 601 -6.64 6.54 41.23
C PRO A 601 -6.92 8.04 41.03
N ILE A 602 -6.04 8.89 41.57
CA ILE A 602 -6.07 10.34 41.27
C ILE A 602 -5.80 10.62 39.78
N PRO A 603 -6.29 11.75 39.23
CA PRO A 603 -5.97 12.16 37.87
C PRO A 603 -4.48 12.10 37.54
N PHE A 604 -4.16 11.56 36.36
CA PHE A 604 -2.77 11.37 35.91
C PHE A 604 -2.46 12.04 34.55
N SER A 605 -3.46 12.70 33.95
CA SER A 605 -3.33 13.46 32.71
C SER A 605 -3.96 14.84 32.85
N ARG A 606 -3.55 15.78 31.99
CA ARG A 606 -4.16 17.11 31.92
C ARG A 606 -5.67 16.99 31.69
N GLU A 607 -6.06 16.08 30.81
CA GLU A 607 -7.46 15.82 30.44
C GLU A 607 -8.30 15.29 31.61
N THR A 608 -7.82 14.29 32.36
CA THR A 608 -8.54 13.75 33.52
C THR A 608 -8.65 14.77 34.67
N ALA A 609 -7.64 15.63 34.83
CA ALA A 609 -7.67 16.72 35.83
C ALA A 609 -8.70 17.79 35.45
N ILE A 610 -8.80 18.15 34.17
CA ILE A 610 -9.84 19.06 33.65
C ILE A 610 -11.24 18.51 33.97
N LEU A 611 -11.48 17.22 33.75
CA LEU A 611 -12.77 16.63 34.06
C LEU A 611 -13.10 16.76 35.55
N MET A 612 -12.19 16.37 36.44
CA MET A 612 -12.41 16.46 37.90
C MET A 612 -12.75 17.89 38.36
N MET A 613 -12.05 18.90 37.82
CA MET A 613 -12.37 20.30 38.11
C MET A 613 -13.74 20.70 37.58
N ALA A 614 -14.06 20.37 36.33
CA ALA A 614 -15.30 20.75 35.68
C ALA A 614 -16.53 20.08 36.32
N ASP A 615 -16.42 18.78 36.63
CA ASP A 615 -17.46 18.00 37.30
C ASP A 615 -17.78 18.58 38.69
N SER A 616 -16.75 18.74 39.53
CA SER A 616 -16.94 19.28 40.89
C SER A 616 -17.51 20.70 40.88
N VAL A 617 -17.10 21.53 39.92
CA VAL A 617 -17.61 22.90 39.78
C VAL A 617 -19.07 22.92 39.29
N GLU A 618 -19.45 22.08 38.32
CA GLU A 618 -20.84 21.98 37.85
C GLU A 618 -21.75 21.42 38.94
N ALA A 619 -21.37 20.28 39.53
CA ALA A 619 -22.20 19.58 40.50
C ALA A 619 -22.48 20.47 41.71
N ALA A 620 -21.44 21.15 42.21
CA ALA A 620 -21.59 22.03 43.35
C ALA A 620 -22.32 23.33 42.99
N SER A 621 -22.25 23.85 41.75
CA SER A 621 -22.92 25.11 41.37
C SER A 621 -24.44 25.01 41.45
N LYS A 622 -25.02 23.81 41.33
CA LYS A 622 -26.46 23.55 41.50
C LYS A 622 -26.99 23.94 42.88
N SER A 623 -26.12 24.04 43.88
CA SER A 623 -26.48 24.46 45.24
C SER A 623 -26.49 25.98 45.46
N LEU A 624 -26.02 26.78 44.49
CA LEU A 624 -25.93 28.23 44.61
C LEU A 624 -27.31 28.88 44.65
N LYS A 625 -27.59 29.63 45.72
CA LYS A 625 -28.78 30.46 45.86
C LYS A 625 -28.43 31.88 45.42
N ASN A 626 -29.10 32.40 44.37
CA ASN A 626 -28.88 33.74 43.80
C ASN A 626 -27.42 34.01 43.37
N PRO A 627 -26.94 33.36 42.30
CA PRO A 627 -25.56 33.51 41.86
C PRO A 627 -25.27 34.92 41.35
N THR A 628 -24.18 35.53 41.82
CA THR A 628 -23.59 36.77 41.27
C THR A 628 -22.21 36.46 40.70
N PHE A 629 -21.61 37.40 39.94
CA PHE A 629 -20.28 37.18 39.37
C PHE A 629 -19.21 36.92 40.45
N SER A 630 -19.21 37.72 41.52
CA SER A 630 -18.29 37.54 42.66
C SER A 630 -18.48 36.21 43.39
N VAL A 631 -19.74 35.78 43.57
CA VAL A 631 -20.06 34.49 44.19
C VAL A 631 -19.56 33.33 43.33
N ILE A 632 -19.75 33.37 42.01
CA ILE A 632 -19.22 32.33 41.11
C ILE A 632 -17.69 32.31 41.13
N GLU A 633 -17.05 33.48 41.15
CA GLU A 633 -15.60 33.59 41.20
C GLU A 633 -15.01 32.94 42.45
N GLU A 634 -15.46 33.35 43.64
CA GLU A 634 -15.01 32.76 44.91
C GLU A 634 -15.36 31.27 45.00
N PHE A 635 -16.51 30.89 44.45
CA PHE A 635 -16.95 29.51 44.43
C PHE A 635 -16.03 28.60 43.62
N VAL A 636 -15.68 28.99 42.39
CA VAL A 636 -14.76 28.21 41.54
C VAL A 636 -13.37 28.13 42.16
N GLU A 637 -12.87 29.23 42.73
CA GLU A 637 -11.58 29.25 43.44
C GLU A 637 -11.56 28.21 44.56
N ARG A 638 -12.54 28.29 45.47
CA ARG A 638 -12.62 27.39 46.64
C ARG A 638 -12.67 25.91 46.27
N ILE A 639 -13.43 25.54 45.23
CA ILE A 639 -13.56 24.13 44.81
C ILE A 639 -12.24 23.60 44.24
N VAL A 640 -11.64 24.34 43.32
CA VAL A 640 -10.42 23.89 42.64
C VAL A 640 -9.21 23.98 43.57
N ASP A 641 -9.11 25.00 44.42
CA ASP A 641 -8.04 25.11 45.43
C ASP A 641 -8.07 23.97 46.44
N LYS A 642 -9.27 23.57 46.88
CA LYS A 642 -9.41 22.39 47.74
C LYS A 642 -8.85 21.12 47.09
N GLN A 643 -9.11 20.90 45.79
CA GLN A 643 -8.56 19.73 45.07
C GLN A 643 -7.02 19.80 44.96
N VAL A 644 -6.46 21.00 44.81
CA VAL A 644 -5.01 21.23 44.82
C VAL A 644 -4.41 20.91 46.20
N GLU A 645 -5.03 21.42 47.27
CA GLU A 645 -4.64 21.17 48.66
C GLU A 645 -4.71 19.68 49.04
N GLU A 646 -5.71 18.96 48.50
CA GLU A 646 -5.88 17.52 48.64
C GLU A 646 -4.93 16.69 47.75
N ASN A 647 -3.97 17.33 47.07
CA ASN A 647 -2.98 16.69 46.21
C ASN A 647 -3.58 15.85 45.07
N GLN A 648 -4.81 16.16 44.61
CA GLN A 648 -5.50 15.38 43.58
C GLN A 648 -4.82 15.46 42.21
N PHE A 649 -3.98 16.47 41.98
CA PHE A 649 -3.33 16.69 40.69
C PHE A 649 -1.84 16.33 40.66
N VAL A 650 -1.29 15.72 41.72
CA VAL A 650 0.16 15.44 41.82
C VAL A 650 0.68 14.52 40.70
N ASN A 651 -0.16 13.60 40.23
CA ASN A 651 0.21 12.69 39.13
C ASN A 651 -0.17 13.25 37.74
N ALA A 652 -0.94 14.33 37.68
CA ALA A 652 -1.30 14.98 36.43
C ALA A 652 -0.21 16.00 36.06
N ASN A 653 0.34 15.90 34.86
CA ASN A 653 1.27 16.91 34.32
C ASN A 653 0.54 18.22 33.95
N VAL A 654 -0.26 18.77 34.87
CA VAL A 654 -0.97 20.05 34.74
C VAL A 654 -0.22 21.11 35.53
N THR A 655 0.14 22.20 34.86
CA THR A 655 0.89 23.30 35.47
C THR A 655 -0.02 24.23 36.26
N PHE A 656 0.53 24.94 37.24
CA PHE A 656 -0.22 25.97 37.97
C PHE A 656 -0.83 27.04 37.04
N LYS A 657 -0.10 27.41 35.97
CA LYS A 657 -0.61 28.32 34.94
C LYS A 657 -1.86 27.75 34.25
N GLU A 658 -1.84 26.47 33.86
CA GLU A 658 -2.98 25.81 33.24
C GLU A 658 -4.17 25.74 34.20
N ILE A 659 -3.97 25.43 35.49
CA ILE A 659 -5.03 25.44 36.50
C ILE A 659 -5.70 26.83 36.58
N MET A 660 -4.91 27.91 36.63
CA MET A 660 -5.44 29.28 36.64
C MET A 660 -6.23 29.60 35.36
N THR A 661 -5.75 29.15 34.21
CA THR A 661 -6.47 29.29 32.94
C THR A 661 -7.79 28.52 32.95
N ILE A 662 -7.81 27.28 33.45
CA ILE A 662 -9.01 26.45 33.58
C ILE A 662 -10.03 27.14 34.50
N LYS A 663 -9.62 27.60 35.69
CA LYS A 663 -10.48 28.37 36.61
C LYS A 663 -11.13 29.55 35.91
N LYS A 664 -10.36 30.35 35.15
CA LYS A 664 -10.89 31.50 34.40
C LYS A 664 -11.96 31.09 33.38
N VAL A 665 -11.73 29.99 32.64
CA VAL A 665 -12.71 29.47 31.67
C VAL A 665 -13.97 28.98 32.36
N LEU A 666 -13.84 28.24 33.46
CA LEU A 666 -14.98 27.73 34.24
C LEU A 666 -15.83 28.87 34.81
N LYS A 667 -15.20 29.90 35.41
CA LYS A 667 -15.89 31.10 35.89
C LYS A 667 -16.72 31.75 34.77
N HIS A 668 -16.08 32.05 33.63
CA HIS A 668 -16.75 32.69 32.51
C HIS A 668 -17.90 31.84 31.93
N LYS A 669 -17.70 30.52 31.80
CA LYS A 669 -18.74 29.62 31.29
C LYS A 669 -19.91 29.48 32.26
N LEU A 670 -19.67 29.38 33.55
CA LEU A 670 -20.72 29.38 34.57
C LEU A 670 -21.50 30.70 34.59
N SER A 671 -20.83 31.85 34.53
CA SER A 671 -21.52 33.14 34.46
C SER A 671 -22.46 33.22 33.26
N ASN A 672 -22.07 32.65 32.12
CA ASN A 672 -22.93 32.56 30.93
C ASN A 672 -24.12 31.61 31.12
N ILE A 673 -23.92 30.46 31.78
CA ILE A 673 -24.99 29.50 32.10
C ILE A 673 -26.04 30.15 33.01
N TYR A 674 -25.63 30.95 33.98
CA TYR A 674 -26.53 31.69 34.89
C TYR A 674 -26.99 33.06 34.34
N HIS A 675 -26.67 33.39 33.08
CA HIS A 675 -27.03 34.65 32.41
C HIS A 675 -26.64 35.93 33.17
N LEU A 676 -25.52 35.90 33.89
CA LEU A 676 -25.06 37.02 34.69
C LEU A 676 -24.37 38.07 33.82
N ARG A 677 -24.73 39.35 34.01
CA ARG A 677 -24.04 40.48 33.38
C ARG A 677 -22.93 40.97 34.30
N VAL A 678 -21.80 41.37 33.71
CA VAL A 678 -20.76 42.08 34.45
C VAL A 678 -21.31 43.46 34.80
N GLU A 679 -21.64 43.68 36.07
CA GLU A 679 -21.93 45.02 36.58
C GLU A 679 -20.60 45.77 36.68
N TYR A 680 -20.47 46.87 35.93
CA TYR A 680 -19.35 47.77 36.08
C TYR A 680 -19.54 48.54 37.40
N PRO A 681 -18.52 48.61 38.27
CA PRO A 681 -18.61 49.42 39.48
C PRO A 681 -18.80 50.91 39.10
N GLU A 682 -19.62 51.63 39.88
CA GLU A 682 -19.72 53.09 39.82
C GLU A 682 -18.42 53.79 40.23
#